data_AF-A0A9P9Y2X9-F1
#
_entry.id   AF-A0A9P9Y2X9-F1
#
_cell.length_a   1.000
_cell.length_b   1.000
_cell.length_c   1.000
_cell.angle_alpha   90.00
_cell.angle_beta   90.00
_cell.angle_gamma   90.00
#
_symmetry.space_group_name_H-M   'P 1'
#
loop_
_entity.id
_entity.type
_entity.pdbx_description
1 polymer ?
#
loop_
_entity_poly.entity_id
_entity_poly.type
_entity_poly.pdbx_seq_one_letter_code
_entity_poly.pdbx_strand_id
1 'polypeptide(L)'
;MYLPRSLISKLYIHLQKTRHPLSPPVLILVTLDPDALCACRILTRLLKHDYIPHKIHPVVGLSGLAQAGQDLVAPMMESQGGSGGLVVCLGVGGMVDLGEVLGLETEGDDSPYSGVEVWVIDARRPWNLGNVFGGFPLEVAAEPSSSYQSRIPAGVDGGKIGRSYKPGRGGIVVFDDGDIEDDLEAERNAYKALLDMPDIDDDGDSLDSEDDAEDGAGDVDDEVQEATRAGQKRKSWSDSHDDGLSDDDDDRPAQRRRSNMSSPIADSPRRPQHRGLLSLREPNAGLSSDPVEPPSGAQSGPASSAGALRRRLLRMRRENQAIIARYYSAGSSYSEPLSSMLYSLASELGREDNDLLWLAIVGVTSMELYGRSSAGVAAPVHATNKNRPSGWMGVRGARIRQLLRDEVRRLNPPEITNGRVASENTGVIPTTAKSPEDTSIRLSPEPRFLLIRHWSLYDSMLHSPYLFSRLKTWSEKGIKRLHKLLAKMGVSLAQCKQSYTHMDLVLKKELRAKLLEYGVLYNLDEMVPSVGTDGSDRGGAKDGWGFVRSWGWRATLSAEDVGVVIGALLEVGKHATGAEAIVTSSHRDRDNEEGFDYTSQGDEWISRFWEAYDALEDIDALKAGLPTAQHLHRAIYRTGTSLINKKQIKPLRAFRMCVVKDGPDVSLFNHPAALTKLSLWIGEALAEQEREIHGKLSHGGRGTPLVVASLDEKRGTYVVVGTGGGGGPDNLFLDREASKKRKEARDAKAKVKEEARQAKEKVKAEKRAAKKQAGDDNDDEDLETESEASDTDSEDDSDLEEDGNEIKKGFGRNNFGRAFQEVVAETTRRDKITSVSIFFRLLLDLATTMATEATRKVWADGPYQLITAEKSRPEPDGTQSAAKFMAAEMTIVHNCILRGVNAIYHQAVNVADKGTKEDKLDFAHFTAQWGDMIHEHHGLEESTIFPQIEQMTGVPGLMAANVREHEQFHSGLSALNEYLDKVKREVEELDGVKLRNLVDAFMPVLRDHLDNEIDTLLGLADYEDKHDWKKWFENISSGMIKAIFSDSTLRVNCPLPPRMDERADENKQNDIFPLTLVLHDKKFEQGVFKTFPPMPWVLHVAVRWLFMNTRKDWWRFAPCDFYSMPKELPFV
;
A
#
# COMPACT_ATOMS: atom_id res chain seq x y z
N MET A 1 -15.22 5.99 -25.08
CA MET A 1 -14.21 5.78 -26.16
C MET A 1 -12.90 6.47 -25.79
N TYR A 2 -11.81 6.18 -26.50
CA TYR A 2 -10.50 6.82 -26.29
C TYR A 2 -9.82 7.27 -27.58
N LEU A 3 -9.13 8.42 -27.51
CA LEU A 3 -8.32 8.98 -28.58
C LEU A 3 -6.86 8.52 -28.39
N PRO A 4 -6.29 7.72 -29.31
CA PRO A 4 -4.90 7.29 -29.23
C PRO A 4 -3.95 8.48 -29.44
N ARG A 5 -2.79 8.47 -28.75
CA ARG A 5 -1.83 9.59 -28.76
C ARG A 5 -1.38 10.01 -30.17
N SER A 6 -1.36 9.08 -31.13
CA SER A 6 -1.03 9.32 -32.55
C SER A 6 -2.10 10.11 -33.34
N LEU A 7 -3.20 10.51 -32.71
CA LEU A 7 -4.27 11.32 -33.27
C LEU A 7 -4.67 12.48 -32.34
N ILE A 8 -3.82 12.90 -31.39
CA ILE A 8 -4.19 13.88 -30.34
C ILE A 8 -4.71 15.21 -30.91
N SER A 9 -4.20 15.67 -32.05
CA SER A 9 -4.72 16.88 -32.73
C SER A 9 -6.10 16.73 -33.36
N LYS A 10 -6.56 15.50 -33.65
CA LYS A 10 -7.73 15.25 -34.53
C LYS A 10 -9.00 15.95 -34.07
N LEU A 11 -9.33 15.83 -32.78
CA LEU A 11 -10.58 16.38 -32.23
C LEU A 11 -10.52 17.91 -32.14
N TYR A 12 -9.36 18.46 -31.81
CA TYR A 12 -9.12 19.91 -31.82
C TYR A 12 -9.25 20.50 -33.24
N ILE A 13 -8.64 19.85 -34.24
CA ILE A 13 -8.76 20.25 -35.66
C ILE A 13 -10.20 20.10 -36.18
N HIS A 14 -11.00 19.18 -35.64
CA HIS A 14 -12.42 19.10 -35.93
C HIS A 14 -13.19 20.27 -35.29
N LEU A 15 -12.98 20.52 -33.99
CA LEU A 15 -13.61 21.60 -33.22
C LEU A 15 -13.37 22.98 -33.88
N GLN A 16 -12.14 23.24 -34.30
CA GLN A 16 -11.73 24.47 -35.01
C GLN A 16 -12.47 24.66 -36.35
N LYS A 17 -12.95 23.58 -36.97
CA LYS A 17 -13.66 23.61 -38.27
C LYS A 17 -15.18 23.63 -38.15
N THR A 18 -15.73 23.24 -37.01
CA THR A 18 -17.19 23.12 -36.80
C THR A 18 -17.78 24.17 -35.86
N ARG A 19 -17.00 24.77 -34.95
CA ARG A 19 -17.49 25.83 -34.07
C ARG A 19 -17.55 27.18 -34.79
N HIS A 20 -18.72 27.81 -34.73
CA HIS A 20 -18.95 29.21 -35.05
C HIS A 20 -18.96 30.07 -33.76
N PRO A 21 -18.64 31.38 -33.76
CA PRO A 21 -18.73 32.24 -32.58
C PRO A 21 -20.13 32.39 -31.94
N LEU A 22 -21.18 31.87 -32.57
CA LEU A 22 -22.54 31.76 -32.02
C LEU A 22 -22.89 30.36 -31.46
N SER A 23 -21.97 29.40 -31.55
CA SER A 23 -22.14 28.08 -30.92
C SER A 23 -22.04 28.22 -29.40
N PRO A 24 -22.65 27.32 -28.60
CA PRO A 24 -22.47 27.35 -27.15
C PRO A 24 -20.97 27.25 -26.79
N PRO A 25 -20.54 27.92 -25.71
CA PRO A 25 -19.14 27.92 -25.29
C PRO A 25 -18.68 26.52 -24.87
N VAL A 26 -17.40 26.21 -25.10
CA VAL A 26 -16.77 24.99 -24.57
C VAL A 26 -16.71 25.09 -23.04
N LEU A 27 -17.35 24.16 -22.33
CA LEU A 27 -17.30 24.10 -20.88
C LEU A 27 -16.02 23.36 -20.46
N ILE A 28 -15.21 23.96 -19.59
CA ILE A 28 -13.95 23.38 -19.11
C ILE A 28 -14.06 23.15 -17.59
N LEU A 29 -14.18 21.88 -17.19
CA LEU A 29 -14.26 21.44 -15.81
C LEU A 29 -12.85 21.13 -15.28
N VAL A 30 -12.38 21.85 -14.25
CA VAL A 30 -10.96 21.82 -13.84
C VAL A 30 -10.80 21.48 -12.36
N THR A 31 -10.00 20.46 -12.03
CA THR A 31 -9.66 20.14 -10.63
C THR A 31 -8.75 21.21 -10.01
N LEU A 32 -8.77 21.36 -8.68
CA LEU A 32 -7.93 22.30 -7.91
C LEU A 32 -6.46 21.87 -7.78
N ASP A 33 -5.79 21.54 -8.89
CA ASP A 33 -4.39 21.09 -8.95
C ASP A 33 -3.50 22.06 -9.77
N PRO A 34 -2.23 22.31 -9.38
CA PRO A 34 -1.33 23.17 -10.17
C PRO A 34 -1.08 22.68 -11.61
N ASP A 35 -0.96 21.37 -11.84
CA ASP A 35 -0.84 20.82 -13.21
C ASP A 35 -2.13 21.03 -14.02
N ALA A 36 -3.31 20.94 -13.38
CA ALA A 36 -4.59 21.20 -14.03
C ALA A 36 -4.81 22.70 -14.32
N LEU A 37 -4.31 23.60 -13.46
CA LEU A 37 -4.23 25.04 -13.75
C LEU A 37 -3.34 25.32 -14.96
N CYS A 38 -2.15 24.74 -15.02
CA CYS A 38 -1.23 24.89 -16.14
C CYS A 38 -1.83 24.32 -17.44
N ALA A 39 -2.42 23.12 -17.38
CA ALA A 39 -3.20 22.51 -18.46
C ALA A 39 -4.34 23.43 -18.94
N CYS A 40 -5.11 23.99 -18.02
CA CYS A 40 -6.20 24.92 -18.33
C CYS A 40 -5.69 26.21 -18.99
N ARG A 41 -4.58 26.81 -18.53
CA ARG A 41 -3.96 27.98 -19.18
C ARG A 41 -3.46 27.63 -20.58
N ILE A 42 -2.88 26.44 -20.80
CA ILE A 42 -2.47 25.97 -22.14
C ILE A 42 -3.70 25.85 -23.06
N LEU A 43 -4.73 25.11 -22.67
CA LEU A 43 -5.93 24.89 -23.50
C LEU A 43 -6.66 26.22 -23.78
N THR A 44 -6.86 27.06 -22.76
CA THR A 44 -7.55 28.34 -22.94
C THR A 44 -6.77 29.32 -23.81
N ARG A 45 -5.43 29.29 -23.82
CA ARG A 45 -4.60 30.06 -24.75
C ARG A 45 -4.76 29.57 -26.20
N LEU A 46 -4.84 28.26 -26.43
CA LEU A 46 -5.16 27.69 -27.76
C LEU A 46 -6.57 28.11 -28.23
N LEU A 47 -7.60 27.98 -27.37
CA LEU A 47 -8.97 28.35 -27.69
C LEU A 47 -9.13 29.86 -27.94
N LYS A 48 -8.45 30.71 -27.16
CA LYS A 48 -8.38 32.17 -27.38
C LYS A 48 -7.76 32.51 -28.74
N HIS A 49 -6.70 31.82 -29.14
CA HIS A 49 -6.04 32.01 -30.45
C HIS A 49 -6.97 31.65 -31.63
N ASP A 50 -7.84 30.65 -31.47
CA ASP A 50 -8.84 30.28 -32.49
C ASP A 50 -10.19 31.01 -32.36
N TYR A 51 -10.30 31.99 -31.46
CA TYR A 51 -11.54 32.72 -31.16
C TYR A 51 -12.72 31.81 -30.72
N ILE A 52 -12.42 30.64 -30.14
CA ILE A 52 -13.43 29.69 -29.68
C ILE A 52 -13.94 30.13 -28.29
N PRO A 53 -15.25 30.42 -28.13
CA PRO A 53 -15.81 30.81 -26.84
C PRO A 53 -15.76 29.63 -25.86
N HIS A 54 -15.41 29.92 -24.60
CA HIS A 54 -15.24 28.90 -23.55
C HIS A 54 -15.59 29.46 -22.17
N LYS A 55 -16.05 28.58 -21.27
CA LYS A 55 -16.36 28.86 -19.88
C LYS A 55 -15.56 27.90 -19.00
N ILE A 56 -14.73 28.44 -18.11
CA ILE A 56 -13.99 27.63 -17.13
C ILE A 56 -14.84 27.51 -15.86
N HIS A 57 -14.92 26.31 -15.29
CA HIS A 57 -15.59 26.05 -14.03
C HIS A 57 -14.68 25.17 -13.14
N PRO A 58 -14.11 25.72 -12.04
CA PRO A 58 -13.31 24.92 -11.11
C PRO A 58 -14.20 23.97 -10.30
N VAL A 59 -13.76 22.72 -10.16
CA VAL A 59 -14.53 21.62 -9.58
C VAL A 59 -13.96 21.21 -8.21
N VAL A 60 -14.78 21.37 -7.17
CA VAL A 60 -14.44 20.99 -5.79
C VAL A 60 -14.82 19.52 -5.53
N GLY A 61 -13.92 18.62 -5.91
CA GLY A 61 -14.08 17.18 -5.67
C GLY A 61 -15.22 16.53 -6.48
N LEU A 62 -15.63 15.33 -6.07
CA LEU A 62 -16.63 14.55 -6.82
C LEU A 62 -18.06 15.09 -6.68
N SER A 63 -18.42 15.65 -5.51
CA SER A 63 -19.72 16.29 -5.31
C SER A 63 -19.87 17.55 -6.18
N GLY A 64 -18.81 18.37 -6.29
CA GLY A 64 -18.78 19.49 -7.23
C GLY A 64 -18.84 19.06 -8.70
N LEU A 65 -18.35 17.87 -9.04
CA LEU A 65 -18.47 17.32 -10.40
C LEU A 65 -19.92 16.91 -10.71
N ALA A 66 -20.58 16.23 -9.78
CA ALA A 66 -21.98 15.84 -9.91
C ALA A 66 -22.91 17.05 -9.98
N GLN A 67 -22.67 18.06 -9.15
CA GLN A 67 -23.38 19.33 -9.24
C GLN A 67 -23.12 20.03 -10.57
N ALA A 68 -21.88 20.11 -11.06
CA ALA A 68 -21.59 20.67 -12.38
C ALA A 68 -22.27 19.87 -13.51
N GLY A 69 -22.45 18.56 -13.34
CA GLY A 69 -23.30 17.73 -14.19
C GLY A 69 -24.73 18.27 -14.28
N GLN A 70 -25.41 18.36 -13.13
CA GLN A 70 -26.80 18.80 -13.01
C GLN A 70 -27.01 20.27 -13.43
N ASP A 71 -26.16 21.18 -12.95
CA ASP A 71 -26.32 22.64 -13.14
C ASP A 71 -25.84 23.13 -14.51
N LEU A 72 -24.90 22.43 -15.16
CA LEU A 72 -24.22 22.91 -16.37
C LEU A 72 -24.21 21.93 -17.55
N VAL A 73 -24.17 20.62 -17.33
CA VAL A 73 -24.05 19.62 -18.43
C VAL A 73 -25.41 19.11 -18.90
N ALA A 74 -26.30 18.71 -17.98
CA ALA A 74 -27.65 18.26 -18.34
C ALA A 74 -28.45 19.32 -19.14
N PRO A 75 -28.39 20.64 -18.84
CA PRO A 75 -29.03 21.67 -19.66
C PRO A 75 -28.42 21.87 -21.07
N MET A 76 -27.30 21.21 -21.40
CA MET A 76 -26.72 21.21 -22.74
C MET A 76 -27.24 20.05 -23.62
N MET A 77 -27.90 19.05 -23.03
CA MET A 77 -28.42 17.87 -23.72
C MET A 77 -29.63 18.21 -24.60
N GLU A 78 -29.68 17.62 -25.80
CA GLU A 78 -30.77 17.84 -26.76
C GLU A 78 -32.12 17.35 -26.23
N SER A 79 -32.16 16.23 -25.48
CA SER A 79 -33.38 15.73 -24.81
C SER A 79 -33.89 16.65 -23.68
N GLN A 80 -33.04 17.54 -23.15
CA GLN A 80 -33.42 18.60 -22.20
C GLN A 80 -33.67 19.97 -22.88
N GLY A 81 -33.73 20.00 -24.21
CA GLY A 81 -33.94 21.23 -24.99
C GLY A 81 -32.69 22.08 -25.23
N GLY A 82 -31.51 21.54 -24.91
CA GLY A 82 -30.21 22.10 -25.28
C GLY A 82 -29.88 21.95 -26.77
N SER A 83 -28.69 22.37 -27.17
CA SER A 83 -28.21 22.33 -28.56
C SER A 83 -26.96 21.46 -28.75
N GLY A 84 -26.79 20.45 -27.88
CA GLY A 84 -25.54 19.71 -27.75
C GLY A 84 -24.37 20.58 -27.29
N GLY A 85 -23.18 19.99 -27.19
CA GLY A 85 -22.04 20.71 -26.60
C GLY A 85 -20.71 19.98 -26.59
N LEU A 86 -19.70 20.67 -26.06
CA LEU A 86 -18.41 20.08 -25.69
C LEU A 86 -18.09 20.47 -24.24
N VAL A 87 -17.85 19.44 -23.42
CA VAL A 87 -17.31 19.55 -22.06
C VAL A 87 -15.88 19.00 -22.06
N VAL A 88 -14.95 19.67 -21.39
CA VAL A 88 -13.55 19.22 -21.27
C VAL A 88 -13.19 19.09 -19.79
N CYS A 89 -13.02 17.85 -19.33
CA CYS A 89 -12.60 17.51 -17.98
C CYS A 89 -11.07 17.50 -17.89
N LEU A 90 -10.50 18.44 -17.15
CA LEU A 90 -9.05 18.55 -16.88
C LEU A 90 -8.75 18.09 -15.44
N GLY A 91 -8.20 16.89 -15.32
CA GLY A 91 -7.76 16.28 -14.07
C GLY A 91 -8.92 15.82 -13.20
N VAL A 92 -10.04 15.47 -13.83
CA VAL A 92 -11.26 15.08 -13.15
C VAL A 92 -12.02 14.06 -14.00
N GLY A 93 -12.80 13.18 -13.36
CA GLY A 93 -13.63 12.19 -14.05
C GLY A 93 -12.94 10.88 -14.44
N GLY A 94 -11.61 10.79 -14.50
CA GLY A 94 -10.93 9.60 -15.03
C GLY A 94 -11.22 8.28 -14.29
N MET A 95 -11.42 8.33 -12.97
CA MET A 95 -11.58 7.15 -12.10
C MET A 95 -13.04 6.79 -11.77
N VAL A 96 -14.02 7.56 -12.25
CA VAL A 96 -15.46 7.41 -11.93
C VAL A 96 -16.26 7.25 -13.21
N ASP A 97 -17.48 6.74 -13.12
CA ASP A 97 -18.36 6.76 -14.28
C ASP A 97 -18.80 8.19 -14.61
N LEU A 98 -18.67 8.61 -15.87
CA LEU A 98 -19.07 9.95 -16.29
C LEU A 98 -20.44 9.96 -16.99
N GLY A 99 -20.99 8.80 -17.37
CA GLY A 99 -22.39 8.70 -17.82
C GLY A 99 -23.34 9.05 -16.68
N GLU A 100 -23.17 8.34 -15.56
CA GLU A 100 -23.92 8.55 -14.31
C GLU A 100 -23.63 9.93 -13.70
N VAL A 101 -22.35 10.24 -13.40
CA VAL A 101 -22.00 11.43 -12.57
C VAL A 101 -22.30 12.76 -13.26
N LEU A 102 -22.32 12.83 -14.60
CA LEU A 102 -22.71 14.04 -15.32
C LEU A 102 -24.20 14.07 -15.71
N GLY A 103 -24.97 13.03 -15.42
CA GLY A 103 -26.39 12.92 -15.81
C GLY A 103 -26.61 12.73 -17.32
N LEU A 104 -25.64 12.14 -18.02
CA LEU A 104 -25.66 11.95 -19.48
C LEU A 104 -26.36 10.66 -19.91
N GLU A 105 -26.57 9.75 -18.97
CA GLU A 105 -27.22 8.44 -19.15
C GLU A 105 -28.37 8.33 -18.15
N THR A 106 -29.55 8.82 -18.53
CA THR A 106 -30.79 8.75 -17.72
C THR A 106 -31.57 7.48 -18.04
N GLU A 107 -32.05 6.78 -16.98
CA GLU A 107 -32.85 5.56 -17.11
C GLU A 107 -34.06 5.76 -18.04
N GLY A 108 -34.10 5.01 -19.15
CA GLY A 108 -35.22 5.04 -20.10
C GLY A 108 -35.13 6.06 -21.24
N ASP A 109 -34.01 6.78 -21.43
CA ASP A 109 -33.79 7.61 -22.64
C ASP A 109 -33.16 6.76 -23.77
N ASP A 110 -33.81 6.72 -24.94
CA ASP A 110 -33.30 6.03 -26.15
C ASP A 110 -32.02 6.68 -26.74
N SER A 111 -31.62 7.86 -26.25
CA SER A 111 -30.59 8.73 -26.84
C SER A 111 -29.46 9.15 -25.87
N PRO A 112 -28.65 8.21 -25.35
CA PRO A 112 -27.57 8.51 -24.39
C PRO A 112 -26.59 9.58 -24.90
N TYR A 113 -26.09 10.40 -23.97
CA TYR A 113 -25.27 11.60 -24.19
C TYR A 113 -25.95 12.77 -24.93
N SER A 114 -27.02 12.52 -25.70
CA SER A 114 -27.91 13.51 -26.30
C SER A 114 -27.21 14.78 -26.85
N GLY A 115 -26.26 14.59 -27.78
CA GLY A 115 -25.51 15.67 -28.44
C GLY A 115 -24.34 16.28 -27.65
N VAL A 116 -24.07 15.84 -26.41
CA VAL A 116 -22.96 16.33 -25.58
C VAL A 116 -21.73 15.43 -25.71
N GLU A 117 -20.62 15.98 -26.18
CA GLU A 117 -19.31 15.31 -26.23
C GLU A 117 -18.48 15.70 -24.99
N VAL A 118 -17.83 14.74 -24.33
CA VAL A 118 -17.02 14.96 -23.12
C VAL A 118 -15.58 14.52 -23.36
N TRP A 119 -14.62 15.44 -23.40
CA TRP A 119 -13.20 15.11 -23.48
C TRP A 119 -12.61 14.97 -22.08
N VAL A 120 -11.98 13.83 -21.79
CA VAL A 120 -11.38 13.53 -20.48
C VAL A 120 -9.86 13.49 -20.62
N ILE A 121 -9.18 14.42 -19.96
CA ILE A 121 -7.72 14.48 -19.86
C ILE A 121 -7.40 14.36 -18.37
N ASP A 122 -6.91 13.21 -17.92
CA ASP A 122 -6.62 12.93 -16.51
C ASP A 122 -5.36 12.04 -16.40
N ALA A 123 -4.50 12.37 -15.45
CA ALA A 123 -3.29 11.61 -15.12
C ALA A 123 -3.55 10.54 -14.05
N ARG A 124 -4.75 10.51 -13.45
CA ARG A 124 -5.14 9.54 -12.41
C ARG A 124 -5.43 8.16 -13.02
N ARG A 125 -5.08 7.09 -12.30
CA ARG A 125 -5.32 5.69 -12.66
C ARG A 125 -5.79 4.89 -11.43
N PRO A 126 -6.60 3.82 -11.56
CA PRO A 126 -7.13 3.24 -12.81
C PRO A 126 -8.14 4.16 -13.53
N TRP A 127 -8.36 3.90 -14.82
CA TRP A 127 -9.46 4.49 -15.58
C TRP A 127 -10.77 3.76 -15.25
N ASN A 128 -11.92 4.44 -15.32
CA ASN A 128 -13.19 3.74 -15.50
C ASN A 128 -13.23 3.13 -16.92
N LEU A 129 -13.46 1.81 -17.01
CA LEU A 129 -13.48 1.05 -18.26
C LEU A 129 -14.72 1.33 -19.13
N GLY A 130 -15.83 1.74 -18.52
CA GLY A 130 -17.02 2.27 -19.20
C GLY A 130 -16.67 3.52 -20.01
N ASN A 131 -16.13 4.56 -19.37
CA ASN A 131 -15.65 5.77 -20.05
C ASN A 131 -14.71 5.45 -21.23
N VAL A 132 -13.77 4.53 -21.04
CA VAL A 132 -12.76 4.18 -22.06
C VAL A 132 -13.33 3.33 -23.20
N PHE A 133 -14.04 2.24 -22.92
CA PHE A 133 -14.45 1.23 -23.90
C PHE A 133 -15.95 1.20 -24.23
N GLY A 134 -16.81 1.68 -23.33
CA GLY A 134 -18.27 1.78 -23.53
C GLY A 134 -18.76 3.15 -23.99
N GLY A 135 -18.12 4.24 -23.54
CA GLY A 135 -18.65 5.61 -23.62
C GLY A 135 -18.77 6.20 -25.03
N PHE A 136 -19.76 5.77 -25.80
CA PHE A 136 -20.15 6.28 -27.11
C PHE A 136 -21.63 5.94 -27.38
N PRO A 137 -22.39 6.81 -28.07
CA PRO A 137 -23.78 6.50 -28.41
C PRO A 137 -23.84 5.30 -29.35
N LEU A 138 -24.69 4.31 -29.04
CA LEU A 138 -24.92 3.16 -29.91
C LEU A 138 -25.78 3.56 -31.12
N GLU A 139 -25.43 3.04 -32.31
CA GLU A 139 -26.30 3.18 -33.47
C GLU A 139 -27.58 2.33 -33.30
N VAL A 140 -28.67 2.70 -33.99
CA VAL A 140 -29.97 2.02 -33.89
C VAL A 140 -29.84 0.60 -34.45
N ALA A 141 -30.35 -0.38 -33.70
CA ALA A 141 -30.33 -1.79 -34.12
C ALA A 141 -31.15 -2.00 -35.39
N ALA A 142 -30.53 -2.56 -36.44
CA ALA A 142 -31.23 -2.91 -37.68
C ALA A 142 -32.04 -4.22 -37.56
N GLU A 143 -31.66 -5.09 -36.62
CA GLU A 143 -32.33 -6.36 -36.29
C GLU A 143 -32.33 -6.56 -34.78
N PRO A 144 -33.36 -7.21 -34.19
CA PRO A 144 -33.50 -7.35 -32.73
C PRO A 144 -32.42 -8.22 -32.07
N SER A 145 -31.64 -8.97 -32.84
CA SER A 145 -30.51 -9.80 -32.39
C SER A 145 -29.13 -9.22 -32.73
N SER A 146 -29.03 -7.91 -33.02
CA SER A 146 -27.75 -7.26 -33.32
C SER A 146 -26.84 -7.21 -32.09
N SER A 147 -25.64 -7.79 -32.14
CA SER A 147 -24.68 -7.76 -31.03
C SER A 147 -24.22 -6.33 -30.69
N TYR A 148 -23.76 -6.10 -29.46
CA TYR A 148 -23.22 -4.80 -29.04
C TYR A 148 -22.15 -4.32 -30.01
N GLN A 149 -21.23 -5.22 -30.42
CA GLN A 149 -20.17 -4.90 -31.36
C GLN A 149 -20.67 -4.43 -32.75
N SER A 150 -21.88 -4.81 -33.17
CA SER A 150 -22.47 -4.37 -34.45
C SER A 150 -23.11 -2.97 -34.40
N ARG A 151 -23.35 -2.42 -33.20
CA ARG A 151 -23.95 -1.10 -32.97
C ARG A 151 -22.92 0.01 -32.70
N ILE A 152 -21.63 -0.29 -32.81
CA ILE A 152 -20.53 0.66 -32.55
C ILE A 152 -20.44 1.71 -33.68
N PRO A 153 -20.34 3.02 -33.38
CA PRO A 153 -20.23 4.08 -34.39
C PRO A 153 -19.07 3.89 -35.38
N ALA A 154 -19.36 4.14 -36.66
CA ALA A 154 -18.41 3.96 -37.75
C ALA A 154 -17.07 4.69 -37.53
N GLY A 155 -15.99 3.90 -37.39
CA GLY A 155 -14.63 4.40 -37.18
C GLY A 155 -14.14 4.36 -35.73
N VAL A 156 -14.92 3.82 -34.79
CA VAL A 156 -14.43 3.34 -33.49
C VAL A 156 -14.22 1.82 -33.56
N ASP A 157 -13.08 1.33 -33.11
CA ASP A 157 -12.82 -0.12 -32.93
C ASP A 157 -12.52 -0.41 -31.46
N GLY A 158 -13.43 -1.11 -30.77
CA GLY A 158 -13.22 -1.52 -29.39
C GLY A 158 -12.92 -0.36 -28.43
N GLY A 159 -13.61 0.76 -28.61
CA GLY A 159 -13.37 2.01 -27.90
C GLY A 159 -12.30 2.92 -28.53
N LYS A 160 -11.39 2.41 -29.36
CA LYS A 160 -10.32 3.20 -29.99
C LYS A 160 -10.85 4.05 -31.15
N ILE A 161 -10.64 5.36 -31.10
CA ILE A 161 -10.98 6.29 -32.18
C ILE A 161 -10.00 6.14 -33.35
N GLY A 162 -10.52 5.71 -34.50
CA GLY A 162 -9.80 5.62 -35.76
C GLY A 162 -9.81 6.92 -36.57
N ARG A 163 -9.09 6.92 -37.70
CA ARG A 163 -9.02 8.10 -38.61
C ARG A 163 -10.38 8.44 -39.24
N SER A 164 -11.23 7.46 -39.52
CA SER A 164 -12.56 7.61 -40.14
C SER A 164 -13.65 8.18 -39.22
N TYR A 165 -13.50 8.07 -37.89
CA TYR A 165 -14.50 8.55 -36.92
C TYR A 165 -14.84 10.04 -37.11
N LYS A 166 -16.12 10.39 -36.94
CA LYS A 166 -16.64 11.77 -37.00
C LYS A 166 -17.16 12.17 -35.60
N PRO A 167 -16.56 13.18 -34.94
CA PRO A 167 -17.07 13.73 -33.68
C PRO A 167 -18.42 14.45 -33.84
N GLY A 168 -19.00 14.91 -32.73
CA GLY A 168 -20.23 15.70 -32.72
C GLY A 168 -21.54 14.90 -32.68
N ARG A 169 -21.50 13.61 -32.35
CA ARG A 169 -22.69 12.80 -32.00
C ARG A 169 -22.89 12.64 -30.47
N GLY A 170 -22.01 13.24 -29.67
CA GLY A 170 -21.91 13.01 -28.23
C GLY A 170 -21.08 11.77 -27.86
N GLY A 171 -20.92 11.56 -26.55
CA GLY A 171 -20.13 10.46 -25.97
C GLY A 171 -18.87 10.93 -25.24
N ILE A 172 -18.24 10.00 -24.50
CA ILE A 172 -17.11 10.27 -23.62
C ILE A 172 -15.80 9.87 -24.32
N VAL A 173 -14.89 10.82 -24.51
CA VAL A 173 -13.60 10.64 -25.20
C VAL A 173 -12.44 10.83 -24.22
N VAL A 174 -11.85 9.72 -23.79
CA VAL A 174 -10.63 9.73 -22.97
C VAL A 174 -9.41 9.99 -23.87
N PHE A 175 -8.57 10.96 -23.52
CA PHE A 175 -7.30 11.19 -24.22
C PHE A 175 -6.24 10.23 -23.67
N ASP A 176 -5.68 9.38 -24.52
CA ASP A 176 -4.64 8.42 -24.11
C ASP A 176 -3.25 9.07 -24.10
N ASP A 177 -2.53 8.90 -22.99
CA ASP A 177 -1.12 9.24 -22.86
C ASP A 177 -0.19 8.09 -23.31
N GLY A 178 -0.76 6.91 -23.54
CA GLY A 178 -0.12 5.68 -24.01
C GLY A 178 -0.52 4.46 -23.17
N ASP A 179 -1.07 4.67 -21.97
CA ASP A 179 -1.42 3.60 -21.03
C ASP A 179 -2.54 2.70 -21.58
N ILE A 180 -3.49 3.25 -22.33
CA ILE A 180 -4.65 2.49 -22.83
C ILE A 180 -4.23 1.57 -24.00
N GLU A 181 -3.36 2.06 -24.90
CA GLU A 181 -2.80 1.23 -25.98
C GLU A 181 -1.73 0.23 -25.52
N ASP A 182 -0.86 0.58 -24.56
CA ASP A 182 0.25 -0.28 -24.14
C ASP A 182 -0.15 -1.33 -23.09
N ASP A 183 -1.00 -0.99 -22.11
CA ASP A 183 -1.21 -1.83 -20.90
C ASP A 183 -2.59 -2.51 -20.80
N LEU A 184 -3.67 -1.94 -21.39
CA LEU A 184 -5.07 -2.38 -21.14
C LEU A 184 -5.64 -3.40 -22.15
N GLU A 185 -4.81 -4.14 -22.89
CA GLU A 185 -5.26 -5.12 -23.89
C GLU A 185 -6.11 -6.25 -23.28
N ALA A 186 -5.76 -6.74 -22.09
CA ALA A 186 -6.51 -7.81 -21.43
C ALA A 186 -7.87 -7.32 -20.91
N GLU A 187 -7.88 -6.19 -20.22
CA GLU A 187 -9.06 -5.52 -19.67
C GLU A 187 -10.05 -5.13 -20.78
N ARG A 188 -9.57 -4.61 -21.91
CA ARG A 188 -10.37 -4.34 -23.13
C ARG A 188 -11.09 -5.58 -23.62
N ASN A 189 -10.36 -6.70 -23.71
CA ASN A 189 -10.90 -7.94 -24.27
C ASN A 189 -11.91 -8.57 -23.30
N ALA A 190 -11.65 -8.54 -21.99
CA ALA A 190 -12.58 -9.00 -20.95
C ALA A 190 -13.87 -8.15 -20.90
N TYR A 191 -13.74 -6.82 -21.01
CA TYR A 191 -14.88 -5.91 -21.05
C TYR A 191 -15.78 -6.15 -22.26
N LYS A 192 -15.20 -6.27 -23.48
CA LYS A 192 -15.93 -6.67 -24.69
C LYS A 192 -16.68 -8.00 -24.50
N ALA A 193 -15.97 -9.02 -23.99
CA ALA A 193 -16.50 -10.37 -23.84
C ALA A 193 -17.61 -10.51 -22.77
N LEU A 194 -17.82 -9.48 -21.94
CA LEU A 194 -18.97 -9.37 -21.04
C LEU A 194 -20.14 -8.61 -21.68
N LEU A 195 -19.88 -7.60 -22.52
CA LEU A 195 -20.93 -6.84 -23.22
C LEU A 195 -21.59 -7.61 -24.38
N ASP A 196 -20.84 -8.47 -25.08
CA ASP A 196 -21.38 -9.37 -26.12
C ASP A 196 -21.88 -10.71 -25.54
N MET A 197 -21.98 -10.85 -24.20
CA MET A 197 -22.49 -12.06 -23.54
C MET A 197 -24.00 -11.98 -23.31
N PRO A 198 -24.77 -13.03 -23.60
CA PRO A 198 -26.21 -13.06 -23.27
C PRO A 198 -26.46 -12.93 -21.76
N ASP A 199 -27.61 -12.35 -21.43
CA ASP A 199 -28.15 -12.39 -20.07
C ASP A 199 -28.56 -13.82 -19.72
N ILE A 200 -27.68 -14.47 -18.96
CA ILE A 200 -27.95 -15.71 -18.25
C ILE A 200 -28.29 -15.33 -16.81
N ASP A 201 -29.51 -15.63 -16.38
CA ASP A 201 -29.90 -15.53 -14.98
C ASP A 201 -29.04 -16.49 -14.14
N ASP A 202 -28.51 -15.98 -13.03
CA ASP A 202 -27.72 -16.72 -12.04
C ASP A 202 -28.66 -17.09 -10.87
N ASP A 203 -29.78 -17.75 -11.22
CA ASP A 203 -30.68 -18.37 -10.23
C ASP A 203 -29.84 -19.26 -9.32
N GLY A 204 -29.87 -18.97 -8.02
CA GLY A 204 -28.87 -19.42 -7.05
C GLY A 204 -28.92 -20.89 -6.64
N ASP A 205 -29.42 -21.77 -7.52
CA ASP A 205 -29.50 -23.21 -7.26
C ASP A 205 -28.10 -23.83 -7.17
N SER A 206 -27.97 -24.74 -6.19
CA SER A 206 -26.71 -25.29 -5.73
C SER A 206 -25.98 -26.11 -6.79
N LEU A 207 -24.77 -25.67 -7.16
CA LEU A 207 -23.79 -26.46 -7.91
C LEU A 207 -23.11 -27.54 -7.03
N ASP A 208 -23.88 -28.28 -6.23
CA ASP A 208 -23.38 -29.32 -5.31
C ASP A 208 -24.43 -30.43 -4.99
N SER A 209 -25.18 -30.85 -6.01
CA SER A 209 -26.03 -32.05 -5.98
C SER A 209 -26.39 -32.51 -7.40
N GLU A 210 -26.78 -33.79 -7.56
CA GLU A 210 -27.24 -34.47 -8.79
C GLU A 210 -26.15 -34.96 -9.78
N ASP A 211 -25.48 -36.05 -9.39
CA ASP A 211 -25.38 -37.23 -10.28
C ASP A 211 -26.66 -38.10 -10.11
N ASP A 212 -26.85 -39.07 -11.00
CA ASP A 212 -27.99 -40.04 -11.07
C ASP A 212 -29.40 -39.49 -11.43
N ALA A 213 -29.62 -39.25 -12.73
CA ALA A 213 -30.95 -39.31 -13.36
C ALA A 213 -30.86 -39.72 -14.86
N GLU A 214 -31.11 -41.00 -15.19
CA GLU A 214 -31.40 -41.42 -16.57
C GLU A 214 -32.88 -41.20 -16.94
N ASP A 215 -33.13 -41.05 -18.25
CA ASP A 215 -34.39 -40.72 -18.93
C ASP A 215 -35.73 -41.14 -18.27
N GLY A 216 -36.63 -40.16 -18.05
CA GLY A 216 -37.97 -40.39 -17.51
C GLY A 216 -38.99 -39.29 -17.82
N ALA A 217 -39.37 -39.09 -19.08
CA ALA A 217 -40.41 -38.13 -19.46
C ALA A 217 -41.83 -38.56 -19.03
N GLY A 218 -42.62 -37.64 -18.46
CA GLY A 218 -43.92 -37.92 -17.82
C GLY A 218 -44.87 -36.70 -17.79
N ASP A 219 -45.25 -36.27 -18.99
CA ASP A 219 -46.13 -35.16 -19.41
C ASP A 219 -47.41 -34.85 -18.57
N VAL A 220 -47.87 -33.59 -18.63
CA VAL A 220 -49.22 -33.14 -18.21
C VAL A 220 -49.72 -31.99 -19.12
N ASP A 221 -50.69 -32.32 -19.96
CA ASP A 221 -51.72 -31.49 -20.63
C ASP A 221 -51.30 -30.19 -21.39
N ASP A 222 -51.48 -30.20 -22.72
CA ASP A 222 -52.76 -29.72 -23.28
C ASP A 222 -53.16 -30.37 -24.63
N GLU A 223 -54.44 -30.20 -24.99
CA GLU A 223 -55.32 -30.87 -25.98
C GLU A 223 -54.83 -31.42 -27.37
N VAL A 224 -55.25 -32.69 -27.62
CA VAL A 224 -56.06 -33.18 -28.80
C VAL A 224 -55.45 -33.99 -29.99
N GLN A 225 -56.13 -35.14 -30.25
CA GLN A 225 -56.26 -35.98 -31.48
C GLN A 225 -55.24 -37.09 -31.88
N GLU A 226 -55.65 -38.33 -31.59
CA GLU A 226 -55.72 -39.55 -32.46
C GLU A 226 -54.50 -40.05 -33.29
N ALA A 227 -54.18 -41.36 -33.38
CA ALA A 227 -54.75 -42.56 -32.72
C ALA A 227 -53.89 -43.85 -32.91
N THR A 228 -54.32 -44.92 -32.24
CA THR A 228 -54.03 -46.37 -32.45
C THR A 228 -52.88 -47.04 -31.67
N ARG A 229 -52.98 -48.37 -31.53
CA ARG A 229 -52.21 -49.30 -30.65
C ARG A 229 -51.28 -50.18 -31.54
N ALA A 230 -50.47 -51.14 -31.08
CA ALA A 230 -50.31 -51.86 -29.80
C ALA A 230 -48.91 -52.54 -29.73
N GLY A 231 -48.50 -53.16 -28.61
CA GLY A 231 -47.31 -54.05 -28.67
C GLY A 231 -46.65 -54.65 -27.42
N GLN A 232 -47.19 -54.56 -26.19
CA GLN A 232 -46.49 -55.13 -25.02
C GLN A 232 -46.32 -56.66 -25.08
N LYS A 233 -45.15 -57.14 -24.60
CA LYS A 233 -45.02 -58.46 -23.94
C LYS A 233 -43.98 -58.41 -22.82
N ARG A 234 -44.45 -58.41 -21.56
CA ARG A 234 -43.65 -58.59 -20.34
C ARG A 234 -43.24 -60.05 -20.13
N LYS A 235 -42.12 -60.29 -19.43
CA LYS A 235 -41.97 -61.13 -18.21
C LYS A 235 -40.48 -61.36 -17.88
N SER A 236 -40.02 -61.57 -16.64
CA SER A 236 -40.45 -61.16 -15.28
C SER A 236 -39.56 -61.87 -14.23
N TRP A 237 -39.00 -61.12 -13.26
CA TRP A 237 -38.70 -61.50 -11.84
C TRP A 237 -37.86 -62.78 -11.55
N SER A 238 -37.07 -62.91 -10.47
CA SER A 238 -36.61 -62.01 -9.37
C SER A 238 -35.13 -62.41 -9.04
N ASP A 239 -34.43 -62.43 -7.89
CA ASP A 239 -34.55 -62.31 -6.41
C ASP A 239 -33.07 -62.13 -5.88
N SER A 240 -32.66 -61.77 -4.65
CA SER A 240 -33.23 -61.26 -3.37
C SER A 240 -32.06 -60.89 -2.40
N HIS A 241 -32.34 -60.14 -1.29
CA HIS A 241 -31.68 -60.00 0.05
C HIS A 241 -30.35 -60.75 0.39
N ASP A 242 -29.41 -60.28 1.27
CA ASP A 242 -29.25 -59.06 2.10
C ASP A 242 -27.78 -58.93 2.65
N ASP A 243 -27.51 -57.90 3.50
CA ASP A 243 -26.37 -57.74 4.46
C ASP A 243 -24.90 -57.62 3.93
N GLY A 244 -23.97 -56.85 4.52
CA GLY A 244 -24.05 -55.85 5.61
C GLY A 244 -22.67 -55.45 6.23
N LEU A 245 -22.61 -54.28 6.91
CA LEU A 245 -21.66 -53.82 7.95
C LEU A 245 -20.16 -53.46 7.65
N SER A 246 -19.75 -52.25 8.12
CA SER A 246 -18.42 -51.87 8.71
C SER A 246 -17.14 -51.91 7.83
N ASP A 247 -16.05 -51.16 8.08
CA ASP A 247 -15.73 -50.08 9.04
C ASP A 247 -14.65 -49.13 8.44
N ASP A 248 -14.15 -48.15 9.18
CA ASP A 248 -12.97 -47.32 8.82
C ASP A 248 -11.67 -48.15 8.62
N ASP A 249 -10.82 -47.76 7.63
CA ASP A 249 -9.42 -47.32 7.84
C ASP A 249 -8.61 -47.13 6.53
N ASP A 250 -7.98 -45.95 6.44
CA ASP A 250 -6.67 -45.57 5.88
C ASP A 250 -6.03 -46.14 4.57
N ASP A 251 -4.99 -45.39 4.15
CA ASP A 251 -3.82 -45.76 3.35
C ASP A 251 -3.87 -45.86 1.80
N ARG A 252 -2.80 -45.33 1.17
CA ARG A 252 -2.55 -45.38 -0.28
C ARG A 252 -1.54 -46.49 -0.61
N PRO A 253 -1.79 -47.30 -1.65
CA PRO A 253 -0.67 -47.90 -2.39
C PRO A 253 -0.73 -47.68 -3.92
N ALA A 254 0.45 -47.56 -4.54
CA ALA A 254 0.60 -47.35 -5.98
C ALA A 254 0.64 -48.66 -6.78
N GLN A 255 0.17 -48.64 -8.04
CA GLN A 255 0.31 -49.77 -8.99
C GLN A 255 1.39 -49.56 -10.05
N ARG A 256 2.03 -50.65 -10.46
CA ARG A 256 3.11 -50.69 -11.47
C ARG A 256 2.63 -51.26 -12.81
N ARG A 257 3.21 -50.77 -13.90
CA ARG A 257 3.00 -51.19 -15.30
C ARG A 257 3.12 -52.70 -15.55
N ARG A 258 2.26 -53.22 -16.44
CA ARG A 258 2.50 -54.15 -17.57
C ARG A 258 1.14 -54.53 -18.19
N SER A 259 0.90 -54.81 -19.47
CA SER A 259 1.55 -54.61 -20.79
C SER A 259 0.79 -55.56 -21.74
N ASN A 260 0.17 -55.07 -22.82
CA ASN A 260 -0.72 -55.89 -23.68
C ASN A 260 -0.08 -56.27 -25.03
N MET A 261 -0.61 -57.31 -25.70
CA MET A 261 -0.19 -57.76 -27.03
C MET A 261 -1.38 -58.13 -27.94
N SER A 262 -1.40 -57.53 -29.14
CA SER A 262 -1.80 -58.05 -30.46
C SER A 262 -3.03 -58.96 -30.68
N SER A 263 -3.96 -58.54 -31.55
CA SER A 263 -4.42 -59.30 -32.75
C SER A 263 -5.34 -58.44 -33.68
N PRO A 264 -5.29 -58.54 -35.04
CA PRO A 264 -6.06 -57.65 -35.93
C PRO A 264 -6.98 -58.30 -37.00
N ILE A 265 -8.07 -57.58 -37.34
CA ILE A 265 -8.70 -57.23 -38.66
C ILE A 265 -8.88 -58.29 -39.79
N ALA A 266 -10.06 -58.23 -40.45
CA ALA A 266 -10.40 -58.73 -41.81
C ALA A 266 -11.66 -57.99 -42.34
N ASP A 267 -11.99 -57.82 -43.65
CA ASP A 267 -11.27 -57.82 -44.95
C ASP A 267 -12.18 -57.12 -46.03
N SER A 268 -11.70 -56.91 -47.27
CA SER A 268 -12.37 -56.23 -48.41
C SER A 268 -13.07 -57.18 -49.41
N PRO A 269 -13.74 -56.70 -50.51
CA PRO A 269 -13.03 -56.57 -51.82
C PRO A 269 -13.57 -55.57 -52.90
N ARG A 270 -12.64 -54.86 -53.57
CA ARG A 270 -12.30 -54.76 -55.04
C ARG A 270 -13.42 -55.06 -56.11
N ARG A 271 -13.49 -54.52 -57.35
CA ARG A 271 -12.66 -53.72 -58.33
C ARG A 271 -13.61 -53.28 -59.52
N PRO A 272 -13.22 -52.71 -60.72
CA PRO A 272 -11.92 -52.26 -61.29
C PRO A 272 -11.89 -50.84 -61.93
N GLN A 273 -10.73 -50.44 -62.50
CA GLN A 273 -10.54 -49.26 -63.41
C GLN A 273 -10.70 -49.66 -64.91
N HIS A 274 -10.46 -48.85 -65.97
CA HIS A 274 -9.18 -48.23 -66.38
C HIS A 274 -9.25 -47.42 -67.72
N ARG A 275 -8.34 -46.44 -67.94
CA ARG A 275 -8.10 -45.55 -69.14
C ARG A 275 -9.18 -44.50 -69.52
N GLY A 276 -8.85 -43.32 -70.08
CA GLY A 276 -7.55 -42.63 -70.16
C GLY A 276 -7.31 -41.69 -71.37
N LEU A 277 -6.87 -40.45 -71.12
CA LEU A 277 -6.08 -39.51 -71.99
C LEU A 277 -6.64 -39.02 -73.36
N LEU A 278 -6.90 -37.70 -73.48
CA LEU A 278 -6.07 -36.74 -74.29
C LEU A 278 -6.55 -35.26 -74.14
N SER A 279 -5.96 -34.32 -74.91
CA SER A 279 -5.89 -32.88 -74.57
C SER A 279 -6.26 -31.89 -75.70
N LEU A 280 -6.76 -30.70 -75.32
CA LEU A 280 -6.79 -29.40 -76.01
C LEU A 280 -7.22 -29.28 -77.50
N ARG A 281 -8.39 -28.64 -77.76
CA ARG A 281 -8.50 -27.34 -78.48
C ARG A 281 -9.93 -26.74 -78.42
N GLU A 282 -10.02 -25.42 -78.62
CA GLU A 282 -11.24 -24.57 -78.74
C GLU A 282 -11.93 -24.69 -80.13
N PRO A 283 -13.11 -24.05 -80.41
CA PRO A 283 -14.21 -23.58 -79.54
C PRO A 283 -15.64 -23.99 -80.01
N ASN A 284 -16.66 -23.66 -79.19
CA ASN A 284 -18.09 -23.45 -79.51
C ASN A 284 -18.91 -24.52 -80.30
N ALA A 285 -19.79 -25.21 -79.58
CA ALA A 285 -21.13 -25.64 -80.04
C ALA A 285 -22.12 -25.51 -78.87
N GLY A 286 -23.41 -25.19 -79.14
CA GLY A 286 -24.31 -24.61 -78.13
C GLY A 286 -25.28 -25.57 -77.41
N LEU A 287 -25.33 -25.40 -76.09
CA LEU A 287 -26.52 -25.30 -75.21
C LEU A 287 -27.79 -26.13 -75.52
N SER A 288 -28.03 -27.12 -74.66
CA SER A 288 -29.33 -27.65 -74.20
C SER A 288 -29.00 -28.54 -72.97
N SER A 289 -29.68 -28.65 -71.83
CA SER A 289 -30.87 -28.07 -71.19
C SER A 289 -31.29 -29.11 -70.12
N ASP A 290 -30.92 -28.89 -68.85
CA ASP A 290 -31.55 -29.43 -67.62
C ASP A 290 -31.58 -30.97 -67.38
N PRO A 291 -31.92 -31.44 -66.15
CA PRO A 291 -31.16 -31.16 -64.93
C PRO A 291 -30.87 -32.42 -64.07
N VAL A 292 -29.75 -32.44 -63.33
CA VAL A 292 -29.48 -33.44 -62.25
C VAL A 292 -28.77 -32.76 -61.08
N GLU A 293 -29.23 -33.02 -59.86
CA GLU A 293 -28.69 -32.45 -58.61
C GLU A 293 -27.41 -33.17 -58.13
N PRO A 294 -26.41 -32.46 -57.59
CA PRO A 294 -25.38 -33.04 -56.74
C PRO A 294 -25.90 -33.21 -55.28
N PRO A 295 -25.41 -34.22 -54.53
CA PRO A 295 -25.99 -34.59 -53.24
C PRO A 295 -25.70 -33.61 -52.10
N SER A 296 -26.66 -33.48 -51.18
CA SER A 296 -26.52 -32.77 -49.91
C SER A 296 -25.93 -33.67 -48.80
N GLY A 297 -25.43 -33.06 -47.72
CA GLY A 297 -25.33 -33.76 -46.42
C GLY A 297 -23.93 -34.11 -45.90
N ALA A 298 -23.00 -33.16 -45.85
CA ALA A 298 -21.93 -33.22 -44.84
C ALA A 298 -22.51 -32.67 -43.52
N GLN A 299 -23.03 -33.54 -42.66
CA GLN A 299 -23.59 -33.12 -41.36
C GLN A 299 -22.49 -32.58 -40.44
N SER A 300 -22.74 -31.43 -39.83
CA SER A 300 -21.96 -30.94 -38.69
C SER A 300 -22.14 -31.87 -37.48
N GLY A 301 -21.10 -32.04 -36.67
CA GLY A 301 -21.18 -32.83 -35.43
C GLY A 301 -22.25 -32.31 -34.46
N PRO A 302 -22.72 -33.15 -33.52
CA PRO A 302 -23.79 -32.80 -32.60
C PRO A 302 -23.43 -31.56 -31.77
N ALA A 303 -24.38 -30.64 -31.63
CA ALA A 303 -24.20 -29.44 -30.82
C ALA A 303 -24.00 -29.81 -29.35
N SER A 304 -23.10 -29.10 -28.65
CA SER A 304 -22.93 -29.24 -27.21
C SER A 304 -24.24 -28.96 -26.48
N SER A 305 -24.62 -29.81 -25.53
CA SER A 305 -25.88 -29.67 -24.78
C SER A 305 -26.02 -28.29 -24.13
N ALA A 306 -27.25 -27.78 -24.02
CA ALA A 306 -27.52 -26.43 -23.53
C ALA A 306 -26.92 -26.18 -22.13
N GLY A 307 -26.95 -27.19 -21.24
CA GLY A 307 -26.29 -27.12 -19.93
C GLY A 307 -24.76 -27.00 -20.01
N ALA A 308 -24.10 -27.69 -20.96
CA ALA A 308 -22.67 -27.52 -21.21
C ALA A 308 -22.33 -26.12 -21.75
N LEU A 309 -23.23 -25.53 -22.56
CA LEU A 309 -23.09 -24.15 -23.05
C LEU A 309 -23.30 -23.14 -21.90
N ARG A 310 -24.34 -23.27 -21.06
CA ARG A 310 -24.57 -22.42 -19.87
C ARG A 310 -23.36 -22.48 -18.93
N ARG A 311 -22.85 -23.68 -18.61
CA ARG A 311 -21.63 -23.86 -17.79
C ARG A 311 -20.39 -23.20 -18.42
N ARG A 312 -20.21 -23.29 -19.74
CA ARG A 312 -19.09 -22.63 -20.44
C ARG A 312 -19.19 -21.10 -20.40
N LEU A 313 -20.40 -20.55 -20.59
CA LEU A 313 -20.63 -19.10 -20.55
C LEU A 313 -20.49 -18.54 -19.13
N LEU A 314 -21.03 -19.22 -18.11
CA LEU A 314 -20.84 -18.83 -16.70
C LEU A 314 -19.37 -18.87 -16.28
N ARG A 315 -18.59 -19.86 -16.75
CA ARG A 315 -17.13 -19.88 -16.51
C ARG A 315 -16.44 -18.69 -17.17
N MET A 316 -16.75 -18.39 -18.43
CA MET A 316 -16.22 -17.23 -19.16
C MET A 316 -16.63 -15.89 -18.51
N ARG A 317 -17.85 -15.81 -17.95
CA ARG A 317 -18.33 -14.66 -17.17
C ARG A 317 -17.44 -14.43 -15.95
N ARG A 318 -17.20 -15.48 -15.15
CA ARG A 318 -16.33 -15.45 -13.95
C ARG A 318 -14.87 -15.13 -14.30
N GLU A 319 -14.32 -15.70 -15.37
CA GLU A 319 -12.96 -15.42 -15.87
C GLU A 319 -12.78 -13.93 -16.22
N ASN A 320 -13.68 -13.36 -17.03
CA ASN A 320 -13.62 -11.95 -17.43
C ASN A 320 -13.90 -10.98 -16.27
N GLN A 321 -14.86 -11.31 -15.40
CA GLN A 321 -15.13 -10.54 -14.18
C GLN A 321 -13.91 -10.51 -13.24
N ALA A 322 -13.19 -11.62 -13.10
CA ALA A 322 -11.97 -11.69 -12.29
C ALA A 322 -10.84 -10.78 -12.83
N ILE A 323 -10.71 -10.64 -14.16
CA ILE A 323 -9.77 -9.71 -14.78
C ILE A 323 -10.12 -8.25 -14.41
N ILE A 324 -11.39 -7.86 -14.57
CA ILE A 324 -11.86 -6.50 -14.27
C ILE A 324 -11.79 -6.19 -12.76
N ALA A 325 -12.14 -7.15 -11.90
CA ALA A 325 -11.99 -7.02 -10.45
C ALA A 325 -10.51 -6.86 -10.05
N ARG A 326 -9.61 -7.64 -10.66
CA ARG A 326 -8.15 -7.50 -10.46
C ARG A 326 -7.67 -6.11 -10.86
N TYR A 327 -8.12 -5.57 -11.99
CA TYR A 327 -7.79 -4.24 -12.47
C TYR A 327 -8.16 -3.13 -11.47
N TYR A 328 -9.42 -3.05 -11.06
CA TYR A 328 -9.86 -2.03 -10.09
C TYR A 328 -9.27 -2.26 -8.68
N SER A 329 -8.93 -3.50 -8.31
CA SER A 329 -8.27 -3.80 -7.03
C SER A 329 -6.83 -3.28 -6.92
N ALA A 330 -6.19 -2.94 -8.05
CA ALA A 330 -4.74 -2.73 -8.18
C ALA A 330 -4.20 -1.46 -7.50
N GLY A 331 -5.06 -0.57 -7.03
CA GLY A 331 -4.69 0.66 -6.31
C GLY A 331 -4.45 1.88 -7.20
N SER A 332 -4.45 3.06 -6.58
CA SER A 332 -4.34 4.33 -7.28
C SER A 332 -2.89 4.69 -7.66
N SER A 333 -2.73 5.24 -8.86
CA SER A 333 -1.45 5.72 -9.41
C SER A 333 -1.63 6.95 -10.30
N TYR A 334 -0.52 7.62 -10.64
CA TYR A 334 -0.47 8.69 -11.62
C TYR A 334 0.39 8.30 -12.84
N SER A 335 0.04 8.84 -14.01
CA SER A 335 0.71 8.64 -15.29
C SER A 335 1.39 9.93 -15.79
N GLU A 336 1.26 10.31 -17.07
CA GLU A 336 1.82 11.54 -17.63
C GLU A 336 1.05 12.82 -17.21
N PRO A 337 1.71 13.94 -16.91
CA PRO A 337 1.04 15.20 -16.56
C PRO A 337 0.17 15.76 -17.69
N LEU A 338 -0.93 16.39 -17.32
CA LEU A 338 -1.92 16.95 -18.24
C LEU A 338 -1.32 18.09 -19.08
N SER A 339 -0.46 18.89 -18.46
CA SER A 339 0.25 19.97 -19.14
C SER A 339 1.27 19.46 -20.18
N SER A 340 1.84 18.25 -20.00
CA SER A 340 2.67 17.56 -21.00
C SER A 340 1.83 17.10 -22.21
N MET A 341 0.65 16.54 -21.97
CA MET A 341 -0.27 16.12 -23.03
C MET A 341 -0.77 17.31 -23.86
N LEU A 342 -1.16 18.40 -23.21
CA LEU A 342 -1.64 19.60 -23.91
C LEU A 342 -0.53 20.41 -24.57
N TYR A 343 0.71 20.35 -24.07
CA TYR A 343 1.87 20.86 -24.82
C TYR A 343 2.17 20.00 -26.05
N SER A 344 2.02 18.67 -25.95
CA SER A 344 2.13 17.77 -27.11
C SER A 344 1.10 18.13 -28.19
N LEU A 345 -0.16 18.42 -27.79
CA LEU A 345 -1.20 18.94 -28.67
C LEU A 345 -0.81 20.30 -29.31
N ALA A 346 -0.32 21.25 -28.51
CA ALA A 346 0.12 22.56 -29.03
C ALA A 346 1.26 22.44 -30.05
N SER A 347 2.20 21.52 -29.83
CA SER A 347 3.31 21.24 -30.75
C SER A 347 2.85 20.54 -32.03
N GLU A 348 1.91 19.59 -31.98
CA GLU A 348 1.35 18.98 -33.21
C GLU A 348 0.53 19.99 -34.04
N LEU A 349 -0.06 21.00 -33.39
CA LEU A 349 -0.72 22.13 -34.05
C LEU A 349 0.26 23.19 -34.60
N GLY A 350 1.58 23.06 -34.34
CA GLY A 350 2.61 24.03 -34.74
C GLY A 350 2.50 25.38 -34.00
N ARG A 351 2.13 25.34 -32.71
CA ARG A 351 1.85 26.51 -31.85
C ARG A 351 2.66 26.51 -30.55
N GLU A 352 3.85 25.92 -30.57
CA GLU A 352 4.83 26.08 -29.50
C GLU A 352 5.15 27.56 -29.20
N ASP A 353 5.16 27.92 -27.92
CA ASP A 353 5.76 29.16 -27.45
C ASP A 353 6.37 28.99 -26.04
N ASN A 354 7.17 29.96 -25.60
CA ASN A 354 7.82 29.95 -24.29
C ASN A 354 6.85 30.08 -23.10
N ASP A 355 5.60 30.52 -23.29
CA ASP A 355 4.61 30.54 -22.21
C ASP A 355 3.96 29.17 -22.03
N LEU A 356 3.55 28.52 -23.12
CA LEU A 356 3.01 27.16 -23.12
C LEU A 356 4.06 26.16 -22.63
N LEU A 357 5.32 26.29 -23.08
CA LEU A 357 6.43 25.46 -22.59
C LEU A 357 6.71 25.72 -21.10
N TRP A 358 6.62 26.96 -20.64
CA TRP A 358 6.77 27.28 -19.21
C TRP A 358 5.64 26.67 -18.36
N LEU A 359 4.38 26.77 -18.81
CA LEU A 359 3.24 26.15 -18.14
C LEU A 359 3.39 24.62 -18.08
N ALA A 360 3.85 23.98 -19.16
CA ALA A 360 4.14 22.54 -19.18
C ALA A 360 5.25 22.17 -18.18
N ILE A 361 6.34 22.94 -18.15
CA ILE A 361 7.44 22.76 -17.21
C ILE A 361 6.97 22.90 -15.74
N VAL A 362 6.15 23.91 -15.43
CA VAL A 362 5.62 24.15 -14.08
C VAL A 362 4.65 23.05 -13.66
N GLY A 363 3.72 22.63 -14.54
CA GLY A 363 2.77 21.56 -14.26
C GLY A 363 3.47 20.22 -13.99
N VAL A 364 4.39 19.82 -14.87
CA VAL A 364 5.25 18.63 -14.71
C VAL A 364 6.06 18.69 -13.41
N THR A 365 6.69 19.81 -13.10
CA THR A 365 7.45 19.99 -11.85
C THR A 365 6.55 19.93 -10.62
N SER A 366 5.31 20.42 -10.70
CA SER A 366 4.36 20.36 -9.59
C SER A 366 4.00 18.92 -9.22
N MET A 367 3.84 18.01 -10.18
CA MET A 367 3.54 16.61 -9.84
C MET A 367 4.69 15.90 -9.10
N GLU A 368 5.95 16.31 -9.32
CA GLU A 368 7.10 15.86 -8.52
C GLU A 368 7.04 16.40 -7.08
N LEU A 369 6.72 17.69 -6.90
CA LEU A 369 6.58 18.32 -5.58
C LEU A 369 5.42 17.75 -4.74
N TYR A 370 4.33 17.33 -5.39
CA TYR A 370 3.16 16.71 -4.74
C TYR A 370 3.28 15.18 -4.62
N GLY A 371 4.46 14.59 -4.90
CA GLY A 371 4.70 13.15 -4.73
C GLY A 371 3.81 12.25 -5.59
N ARG A 372 3.27 12.75 -6.69
CA ARG A 372 2.31 12.06 -7.57
C ARG A 372 3.06 11.17 -8.55
N SER A 373 3.01 9.86 -8.37
CA SER A 373 3.84 8.91 -9.11
C SER A 373 3.06 7.67 -9.57
N SER A 374 3.71 6.76 -10.31
CA SER A 374 3.16 5.44 -10.67
C SER A 374 2.91 4.53 -9.46
N ALA A 375 3.39 4.91 -8.27
CA ALA A 375 3.04 4.33 -6.96
C ALA A 375 1.87 5.05 -6.25
N GLY A 376 1.25 6.04 -6.89
CA GLY A 376 0.26 6.93 -6.29
C GLY A 376 0.90 8.15 -5.62
N VAL A 377 0.16 8.79 -4.70
CA VAL A 377 0.71 9.83 -3.82
C VAL A 377 1.57 9.17 -2.75
N ALA A 378 2.89 9.39 -2.80
CA ALA A 378 3.86 8.76 -1.93
C ALA A 378 5.14 9.61 -1.76
N ALA A 379 5.83 9.46 -0.63
CA ALA A 379 7.09 10.18 -0.39
C ALA A 379 8.20 9.72 -1.38
N PRO A 380 9.06 10.63 -1.87
CA PRO A 380 10.07 10.30 -2.88
C PRO A 380 11.18 9.40 -2.30
N VAL A 381 11.24 8.16 -2.78
CA VAL A 381 12.26 7.18 -2.36
C VAL A 381 13.48 7.25 -3.27
N HIS A 382 14.54 7.84 -2.74
CA HIS A 382 15.83 7.97 -3.43
C HIS A 382 16.62 6.66 -3.37
N ALA A 383 16.86 6.06 -4.54
CA ALA A 383 17.54 4.77 -4.64
C ALA A 383 19.04 4.99 -4.88
N THR A 384 19.87 4.55 -3.93
CA THR A 384 21.34 4.71 -3.93
C THR A 384 22.09 3.93 -5.02
N ASN A 385 21.36 3.23 -5.91
CA ASN A 385 21.92 2.44 -7.00
C ASN A 385 22.01 3.26 -8.30
N LYS A 386 23.21 3.77 -8.58
CA LYS A 386 23.55 4.60 -9.75
C LYS A 386 23.26 3.97 -11.13
N ASN A 387 22.97 2.67 -11.17
CA ASN A 387 22.79 1.88 -12.41
C ASN A 387 21.32 1.65 -12.81
N ARG A 388 20.34 2.30 -12.16
CA ARG A 388 18.94 2.31 -12.61
C ARG A 388 18.43 3.75 -12.71
N PRO A 389 17.53 4.08 -13.65
CA PRO A 389 16.90 5.40 -13.77
C PRO A 389 15.98 5.67 -12.57
N SER A 390 16.58 6.13 -11.47
CA SER A 390 15.90 6.54 -10.24
C SER A 390 15.44 7.99 -10.35
N GLY A 391 14.17 8.24 -10.01
CA GLY A 391 13.60 9.57 -10.00
C GLY A 391 12.07 9.53 -10.09
N TRP A 392 11.44 10.70 -9.95
CA TRP A 392 10.01 10.85 -10.18
C TRP A 392 9.61 10.33 -11.56
N MET A 393 8.56 9.50 -11.59
CA MET A 393 8.06 8.73 -12.74
C MET A 393 9.09 7.84 -13.47
N GLY A 394 10.21 7.47 -12.82
CA GLY A 394 11.20 6.53 -13.35
C GLY A 394 11.66 6.86 -14.78
N VAL A 395 11.63 5.86 -15.68
CA VAL A 395 12.00 6.02 -17.10
C VAL A 395 11.11 7.07 -17.81
N ARG A 396 9.81 7.09 -17.52
CA ARG A 396 8.84 7.99 -18.18
C ARG A 396 9.09 9.44 -17.78
N GLY A 397 9.26 9.71 -16.49
CA GLY A 397 9.58 11.04 -15.98
C GLY A 397 10.95 11.56 -16.44
N ALA A 398 11.95 10.68 -16.53
CA ALA A 398 13.23 11.01 -17.15
C ALA A 398 13.06 11.42 -18.64
N ARG A 399 12.27 10.67 -19.41
CA ARG A 399 11.97 10.99 -20.83
C ARG A 399 11.21 12.32 -20.99
N ILE A 400 10.19 12.58 -20.15
CA ILE A 400 9.43 13.82 -20.17
C ILE A 400 10.34 15.02 -19.86
N ARG A 401 11.14 14.95 -18.79
CA ARG A 401 12.11 16.02 -18.46
C ARG A 401 13.15 16.21 -19.56
N GLN A 402 13.62 15.13 -20.20
CA GLN A 402 14.55 15.25 -21.34
C GLN A 402 13.91 15.99 -22.52
N LEU A 403 12.68 15.61 -22.91
CA LEU A 403 11.94 16.28 -23.98
C LEU A 403 11.76 17.78 -23.68
N LEU A 404 11.40 18.15 -22.45
CA LEU A 404 11.29 19.56 -22.04
C LEU A 404 12.64 20.30 -22.09
N ARG A 405 13.77 19.64 -21.79
CA ARG A 405 15.10 20.25 -21.96
C ARG A 405 15.45 20.48 -23.43
N ASP A 406 15.09 19.55 -24.30
CA ASP A 406 15.34 19.67 -25.75
C ASP A 406 14.43 20.73 -26.39
N GLU A 407 13.18 20.85 -25.94
CA GLU A 407 12.28 21.96 -26.30
C GLU A 407 12.80 23.32 -25.80
N VAL A 408 13.33 23.40 -24.58
CA VAL A 408 13.98 24.63 -24.08
C VAL A 408 15.20 24.98 -24.93
N ARG A 409 16.05 24.01 -25.29
CA ARG A 409 17.19 24.22 -26.21
C ARG A 409 16.73 24.69 -27.61
N ARG A 410 15.58 24.21 -28.08
CA ARG A 410 15.00 24.54 -29.40
C ARG A 410 14.43 25.96 -29.45
N LEU A 411 13.65 26.36 -28.44
CA LEU A 411 13.04 27.70 -28.38
C LEU A 411 13.99 28.78 -27.82
N ASN A 412 15.01 28.39 -27.06
CA ASN A 412 15.97 29.30 -26.41
C ASN A 412 17.42 28.88 -26.77
N PRO A 413 17.83 28.98 -28.05
CA PRO A 413 19.19 28.62 -28.46
C PRO A 413 20.23 29.51 -27.76
N PRO A 414 21.38 28.96 -27.34
CA PRO A 414 22.38 29.72 -26.60
C PRO A 414 23.08 30.76 -27.49
N GLU A 415 23.35 31.94 -26.93
CA GLU A 415 24.02 33.05 -27.62
C GLU A 415 25.36 32.62 -28.24
N ILE A 416 25.58 32.97 -29.51
CA ILE A 416 26.81 32.71 -30.24
C ILE A 416 27.61 34.01 -30.34
N THR A 417 28.73 34.08 -29.62
CA THR A 417 29.66 35.23 -29.64
C THR A 417 30.95 34.83 -30.35
N ASN A 418 31.34 35.57 -31.40
CA ASN A 418 32.56 35.34 -32.18
C ASN A 418 32.69 33.90 -32.72
N GLY A 419 31.59 33.32 -33.21
CA GLY A 419 31.55 31.97 -33.77
C GLY A 419 31.71 30.83 -32.73
N ARG A 420 31.67 31.14 -31.43
CA ARG A 420 31.63 30.18 -30.34
C ARG A 420 30.36 30.38 -29.53
N VAL A 421 29.77 29.31 -29.03
CA VAL A 421 28.72 29.41 -28.01
C VAL A 421 29.31 30.17 -26.82
N ALA A 422 28.62 31.20 -26.35
CA ALA A 422 29.04 31.97 -25.20
C ALA A 422 29.16 31.05 -23.97
N SER A 423 30.21 31.24 -23.18
CA SER A 423 30.37 30.46 -21.95
C SER A 423 29.26 30.82 -20.97
N GLU A 424 28.23 30.01 -20.90
CA GLU A 424 27.25 30.08 -19.81
C GLU A 424 27.98 29.99 -18.46
N ASN A 425 27.43 30.65 -17.43
CA ASN A 425 27.93 30.49 -16.06
C ASN A 425 27.43 29.14 -15.50
N THR A 426 27.93 28.04 -16.04
CA THR A 426 27.45 26.65 -15.82
C THR A 426 27.47 26.14 -14.37
N GLY A 427 28.07 26.89 -13.44
CA GLY A 427 28.03 26.60 -12.00
C GLY A 427 27.09 27.49 -11.18
N VAL A 428 26.46 28.53 -11.76
CA VAL A 428 25.83 29.62 -11.01
C VAL A 428 24.31 29.60 -11.16
N ILE A 429 23.60 29.59 -10.04
CA ILE A 429 22.13 29.72 -9.99
C ILE A 429 21.76 31.16 -10.41
N PRO A 430 21.02 31.37 -11.52
CA PRO A 430 20.68 32.69 -12.00
C PRO A 430 19.63 33.35 -11.10
N THR A 431 19.96 34.57 -10.66
CA THR A 431 19.12 35.41 -9.77
C THR A 431 18.58 36.65 -10.49
N THR A 432 19.04 36.93 -11.71
CA THR A 432 18.65 38.07 -12.55
C THR A 432 18.62 37.66 -14.02
N ALA A 433 17.78 38.36 -14.79
CA ALA A 433 17.74 38.28 -16.25
C ALA A 433 19.01 38.87 -16.91
N LYS A 434 19.26 38.53 -18.17
CA LYS A 434 20.36 39.10 -18.99
C LYS A 434 20.06 40.53 -19.46
N SER A 435 18.81 40.81 -19.80
CA SER A 435 18.33 42.08 -20.36
C SER A 435 16.95 42.42 -19.77
N PRO A 436 16.40 43.64 -19.98
CA PRO A 436 15.06 43.97 -19.50
C PRO A 436 13.94 43.26 -20.30
N GLU A 437 14.26 42.74 -21.48
CA GLU A 437 13.33 42.03 -22.39
C GLU A 437 13.53 40.51 -22.36
N ASP A 438 14.47 40.01 -21.55
CA ASP A 438 14.77 38.59 -21.40
C ASP A 438 13.61 37.85 -20.71
N THR A 439 12.75 37.24 -21.54
CA THR A 439 11.70 36.30 -21.13
C THR A 439 12.11 34.83 -21.34
N SER A 440 13.40 34.54 -21.53
CA SER A 440 13.87 33.21 -21.94
C SER A 440 13.77 32.19 -20.81
N ILE A 441 13.54 30.93 -21.20
CA ILE A 441 13.72 29.77 -20.33
C ILE A 441 15.19 29.32 -20.45
N ARG A 442 15.79 28.92 -19.32
CA ARG A 442 17.17 28.42 -19.23
C ARG A 442 17.27 27.24 -18.27
N LEU A 443 18.26 26.38 -18.50
CA LEU A 443 18.60 25.27 -17.61
C LEU A 443 19.54 25.75 -16.51
N SER A 444 19.25 25.40 -15.26
CA SER A 444 19.97 25.83 -14.06
C SER A 444 20.42 24.63 -13.21
N PRO A 445 21.65 24.63 -12.66
CA PRO A 445 22.17 23.55 -11.82
C PRO A 445 21.66 23.72 -10.38
N GLU A 446 20.35 23.58 -10.19
CA GLU A 446 19.70 23.90 -8.93
C GLU A 446 19.98 22.83 -7.86
N PRO A 447 20.38 23.21 -6.64
CA PRO A 447 20.34 22.31 -5.51
C PRO A 447 18.88 22.01 -5.15
N ARG A 448 18.64 20.87 -4.48
CA ARG A 448 17.30 20.47 -4.00
C ARG A 448 16.88 21.27 -2.75
N PHE A 449 16.85 22.59 -2.90
CA PHE A 449 16.68 23.61 -1.88
C PHE A 449 15.44 24.47 -2.15
N LEU A 450 14.41 24.32 -1.31
CA LEU A 450 13.12 24.99 -1.48
C LEU A 450 13.27 26.53 -1.39
N LEU A 451 12.73 27.25 -2.38
CA LEU A 451 12.68 28.72 -2.47
C LEU A 451 14.05 29.42 -2.34
N ILE A 452 15.14 28.83 -2.84
CA ILE A 452 16.51 29.35 -2.63
C ILE A 452 16.68 30.83 -3.04
N ARG A 453 15.99 31.30 -4.09
CA ARG A 453 16.05 32.70 -4.54
C ARG A 453 15.36 33.69 -3.59
N HIS A 454 14.40 33.22 -2.82
CA HIS A 454 13.45 34.06 -2.07
C HIS A 454 13.65 33.98 -0.56
N TRP A 455 14.59 33.15 -0.11
CA TRP A 455 14.97 32.97 1.29
C TRP A 455 16.46 33.25 1.52
N SER A 456 16.90 33.14 2.78
CA SER A 456 18.31 32.97 3.08
C SER A 456 18.76 31.56 2.71
N LEU A 457 20.06 31.37 2.44
CA LEU A 457 20.60 30.02 2.21
C LEU A 457 20.31 29.08 3.39
N TYR A 458 20.38 29.60 4.62
CA TYR A 458 20.07 28.86 5.84
C TYR A 458 18.60 28.43 5.93
N ASP A 459 17.65 29.35 5.69
CA ASP A 459 16.22 29.02 5.74
C ASP A 459 15.84 28.03 4.65
N SER A 460 16.35 28.22 3.43
CA SER A 460 16.13 27.31 2.31
C SER A 460 16.64 25.90 2.61
N MET A 461 17.87 25.76 3.15
CA MET A 461 18.40 24.46 3.60
C MET A 461 17.63 23.85 4.78
N LEU A 462 17.02 24.65 5.65
CA LEU A 462 16.35 24.18 6.88
C LEU A 462 14.99 23.51 6.60
N HIS A 463 14.19 24.09 5.69
CA HIS A 463 12.83 23.64 5.40
C HIS A 463 12.75 22.57 4.30
N SER A 464 13.84 22.38 3.54
CA SER A 464 13.90 21.45 2.40
C SER A 464 13.75 19.98 2.83
N PRO A 465 12.81 19.19 2.25
CA PRO A 465 12.55 17.80 2.63
C PRO A 465 13.82 16.93 2.63
N TYR A 466 14.61 17.04 1.55
CA TYR A 466 15.82 16.25 1.32
C TYR A 466 16.90 16.44 2.39
N LEU A 467 17.00 17.64 2.96
CA LEU A 467 17.98 17.99 3.99
C LEU A 467 17.42 17.72 5.39
N PHE A 468 16.12 17.95 5.58
CA PHE A 468 15.41 17.65 6.83
C PHE A 468 15.59 16.18 7.22
N SER A 469 15.30 15.26 6.29
CA SER A 469 15.43 13.80 6.46
C SER A 469 16.87 13.38 6.83
N ARG A 470 17.85 13.73 5.99
CA ARG A 470 19.24 13.24 6.09
C ARG A 470 20.09 13.91 7.17
N LEU A 471 19.91 15.22 7.39
CA LEU A 471 20.63 15.95 8.45
C LEU A 471 19.93 15.81 9.81
N LYS A 472 18.64 15.47 9.84
CA LYS A 472 17.77 15.33 11.03
C LYS A 472 17.50 16.65 11.75
N THR A 473 17.19 17.70 10.99
CA THR A 473 17.08 19.09 11.48
C THR A 473 15.87 19.37 12.37
N TRP A 474 15.01 18.38 12.63
CA TRP A 474 14.06 18.39 13.75
C TRP A 474 14.75 18.34 15.13
N SER A 475 16.02 17.94 15.17
CA SER A 475 16.81 17.80 16.40
C SER A 475 17.94 18.82 16.48
N GLU A 476 18.29 19.28 17.68
CA GLU A 476 19.48 20.11 17.89
C GLU A 476 20.75 19.50 17.32
N LYS A 477 20.90 18.17 17.42
CA LYS A 477 22.06 17.44 16.88
C LYS A 477 22.14 17.57 15.36
N GLY A 478 20.99 17.54 14.67
CA GLY A 478 20.91 17.78 13.23
C GLY A 478 21.14 19.24 12.83
N ILE A 479 20.63 20.19 13.61
CA ILE A 479 20.94 21.63 13.42
C ILE A 479 22.45 21.88 13.58
N LYS A 480 23.08 21.27 14.60
CA LYS A 480 24.53 21.30 14.80
C LYS A 480 25.31 20.59 13.67
N ARG A 481 24.76 19.54 13.02
CA ARG A 481 25.32 18.96 11.77
C ARG A 481 25.24 19.95 10.60
N LEU A 482 24.11 20.62 10.40
CA LEU A 482 23.95 21.65 9.36
C LEU A 482 24.93 22.81 9.53
N HIS A 483 25.10 23.32 10.76
CA HIS A 483 26.12 24.34 11.05
C HIS A 483 27.55 23.83 10.78
N LYS A 484 27.83 22.54 11.06
CA LYS A 484 29.14 21.92 10.78
C LYS A 484 29.41 21.69 9.29
N LEU A 485 28.37 21.48 8.48
CA LEU A 485 28.45 21.47 7.01
C LEU A 485 28.83 22.85 6.48
N LEU A 486 28.08 23.89 6.87
CA LEU A 486 28.35 25.28 6.45
C LEU A 486 29.76 25.75 6.86
N ALA A 487 30.19 25.41 8.08
CA ALA A 487 31.54 25.70 8.56
C ALA A 487 32.63 24.96 7.76
N LYS A 488 32.42 23.68 7.37
CA LYS A 488 33.36 22.95 6.50
C LYS A 488 33.46 23.57 5.10
N MET A 489 32.35 24.04 4.54
CA MET A 489 32.31 24.74 3.24
C MET A 489 32.98 26.14 3.29
N GLY A 490 33.46 26.58 4.47
CA GLY A 490 34.05 27.91 4.65
C GLY A 490 33.04 29.05 4.61
N VAL A 491 31.76 28.79 4.89
CA VAL A 491 30.69 29.79 4.79
C VAL A 491 30.28 30.30 6.17
N SER A 492 30.30 31.61 6.38
CA SER A 492 29.91 32.19 7.66
C SER A 492 28.40 32.10 7.89
N LEU A 493 27.98 31.75 9.11
CA LEU A 493 26.56 31.67 9.48
C LEU A 493 25.83 33.02 9.31
N ALA A 494 26.55 34.14 9.38
CA ALA A 494 26.02 35.47 9.08
C ALA A 494 25.64 35.61 7.59
N GLN A 495 26.53 35.22 6.66
CA GLN A 495 26.23 35.21 5.22
C GLN A 495 25.12 34.22 4.87
N CYS A 496 25.07 33.04 5.50
CA CYS A 496 23.97 32.08 5.29
C CYS A 496 22.59 32.62 5.69
N LYS A 497 22.54 33.59 6.60
CA LYS A 497 21.30 34.25 7.05
C LYS A 497 20.95 35.52 6.27
N GLN A 498 21.81 36.00 5.38
CA GLN A 498 21.44 37.02 4.40
C GLN A 498 20.54 36.41 3.32
N SER A 499 19.63 37.20 2.76
CA SER A 499 18.85 36.79 1.57
C SER A 499 19.79 36.37 0.45
N TYR A 500 19.49 35.26 -0.24
CA TYR A 500 20.36 34.72 -1.28
C TYR A 500 20.62 35.75 -2.40
N THR A 501 19.65 36.60 -2.74
CA THR A 501 19.84 37.71 -3.70
C THR A 501 20.98 38.63 -3.31
N HIS A 502 21.14 38.93 -2.01
CA HIS A 502 22.14 39.86 -1.48
C HIS A 502 23.43 39.18 -0.97
N MET A 503 23.49 37.85 -0.98
CA MET A 503 24.68 37.07 -0.64
C MET A 503 25.85 37.37 -1.61
N ASP A 504 27.08 37.25 -1.12
CA ASP A 504 28.31 37.52 -1.91
C ASP A 504 28.40 36.74 -3.24
N LEU A 505 28.97 37.38 -4.27
CA LEU A 505 29.05 36.86 -5.63
C LEU A 505 30.12 35.77 -5.83
N VAL A 506 31.23 35.81 -5.09
CA VAL A 506 32.24 34.75 -5.13
C VAL A 506 31.66 33.50 -4.48
N LEU A 507 31.04 33.66 -3.32
CA LEU A 507 30.36 32.59 -2.60
C LEU A 507 29.25 31.93 -3.43
N LYS A 508 28.43 32.70 -4.17
CA LYS A 508 27.44 32.16 -5.13
C LYS A 508 28.07 31.32 -6.24
N LYS A 509 29.23 31.72 -6.76
CA LYS A 509 29.94 31.00 -7.83
C LYS A 509 30.55 29.70 -7.34
N GLU A 510 31.06 29.70 -6.11
CA GLU A 510 31.68 28.52 -5.49
C GLU A 510 30.67 27.55 -4.87
N LEU A 511 29.42 28.00 -4.61
CA LEU A 511 28.41 27.24 -3.88
C LEU A 511 28.17 25.84 -4.47
N ARG A 512 28.01 25.71 -5.81
CA ARG A 512 27.80 24.41 -6.47
C ARG A 512 28.98 23.45 -6.22
N ALA A 513 30.21 23.95 -6.37
CA ALA A 513 31.42 23.16 -6.15
C ALA A 513 31.55 22.71 -4.69
N LYS A 514 31.36 23.63 -3.74
CA LYS A 514 31.40 23.35 -2.30
C LYS A 514 30.31 22.37 -1.86
N LEU A 515 29.10 22.47 -2.42
CA LEU A 515 28.02 21.52 -2.13
C LEU A 515 28.34 20.10 -2.64
N LEU A 516 28.98 19.97 -3.82
CA LEU A 516 29.41 18.69 -4.37
C LEU A 516 30.60 18.09 -3.59
N GLU A 517 31.58 18.90 -3.19
CA GLU A 517 32.75 18.49 -2.41
C GLU A 517 32.38 18.03 -0.99
N TYR A 518 31.63 18.87 -0.25
CA TYR A 518 31.34 18.64 1.15
C TYR A 518 30.06 17.82 1.39
N GLY A 519 29.14 17.74 0.42
CA GLY A 519 27.85 17.02 0.55
C GLY A 519 28.01 15.51 0.78
N VAL A 520 28.95 14.87 0.06
CA VAL A 520 29.28 13.45 0.20
C VAL A 520 29.63 13.08 1.65
N LEU A 521 30.32 13.98 2.37
CA LEU A 521 30.71 13.78 3.78
C LEU A 521 29.53 13.76 4.77
N TYR A 522 28.30 14.03 4.30
CA TYR A 522 27.08 14.05 5.09
C TYR A 522 25.94 13.19 4.50
N ASN A 523 26.23 12.32 3.51
CA ASN A 523 25.24 11.51 2.76
C ASN A 523 24.26 12.39 1.95
N LEU A 524 24.75 13.44 1.30
CA LEU A 524 23.98 14.41 0.51
C LEU A 524 24.35 14.38 -0.99
N ASP A 525 24.72 13.21 -1.50
CA ASP A 525 25.27 13.00 -2.84
C ASP A 525 24.33 13.39 -4.01
N GLU A 526 23.01 13.40 -3.78
CA GLU A 526 21.98 13.80 -4.76
C GLU A 526 21.48 15.24 -4.55
N MET A 527 22.14 16.02 -3.69
CA MET A 527 21.72 17.39 -3.36
C MET A 527 21.89 18.38 -4.52
N VAL A 528 22.79 18.09 -5.47
CA VAL A 528 23.18 18.97 -6.58
C VAL A 528 23.45 18.12 -7.84
N PRO A 529 23.07 18.56 -9.06
CA PRO A 529 23.42 17.88 -10.30
C PRO A 529 24.94 17.71 -10.47
N SER A 530 25.37 16.47 -10.67
CA SER A 530 26.80 16.12 -10.69
C SER A 530 27.54 16.67 -11.92
N VAL A 531 28.85 16.91 -11.79
CA VAL A 531 29.69 17.50 -12.86
C VAL A 531 29.73 16.64 -14.14
N GLY A 532 29.48 15.33 -14.03
CA GLY A 532 29.36 14.44 -15.20
C GLY A 532 28.21 14.81 -16.14
N THR A 533 27.21 15.55 -15.66
CA THR A 533 26.06 16.02 -16.48
C THR A 533 26.40 17.22 -17.37
N ASP A 534 27.57 17.84 -17.17
CA ASP A 534 27.90 19.15 -17.71
C ASP A 534 28.59 19.14 -19.09
N GLY A 535 29.08 17.98 -19.59
CA GLY A 535 30.03 18.03 -20.72
C GLY A 535 30.26 16.80 -21.62
N SER A 536 29.63 15.64 -21.39
CA SER A 536 29.90 14.43 -22.18
C SER A 536 28.84 14.08 -23.24
N ASP A 537 28.42 15.04 -24.06
CA ASP A 537 27.94 14.74 -25.42
C ASP A 537 27.75 16.00 -26.28
N ARG A 538 27.56 15.83 -27.60
CA ARG A 538 27.25 16.95 -28.53
C ARG A 538 25.95 17.72 -28.19
N GLY A 539 25.07 17.14 -27.38
CA GLY A 539 23.86 17.79 -26.85
C GLY A 539 23.92 18.17 -25.35
N GLY A 540 25.00 17.82 -24.65
CA GLY A 540 25.25 18.13 -23.23
C GLY A 540 24.02 17.95 -22.34
N ALA A 541 23.67 16.71 -21.98
CA ALA A 541 22.35 16.34 -21.46
C ALA A 541 21.80 17.21 -20.31
N LYS A 542 22.67 17.71 -19.41
CA LYS A 542 22.27 18.51 -18.23
C LYS A 542 21.18 17.79 -17.41
N ASP A 543 21.32 16.48 -17.21
CA ASP A 543 20.34 15.74 -16.42
C ASP A 543 20.42 16.11 -14.93
N GLY A 544 19.30 15.99 -14.23
CA GLY A 544 19.09 16.59 -12.91
C GLY A 544 19.00 18.13 -12.88
N TRP A 545 19.38 18.86 -13.93
CA TRP A 545 19.22 20.33 -13.96
C TRP A 545 17.75 20.73 -14.01
N GLY A 546 17.41 21.79 -13.29
CA GLY A 546 16.09 22.41 -13.23
C GLY A 546 15.89 23.51 -14.27
N PHE A 547 14.66 24.01 -14.36
CA PHE A 547 14.24 25.02 -15.33
C PHE A 547 14.00 26.37 -14.66
N VAL A 548 14.52 27.45 -15.26
CA VAL A 548 14.37 28.82 -14.76
C VAL A 548 13.91 29.73 -15.88
N ARG A 549 12.96 30.62 -15.57
CA ARG A 549 12.48 31.67 -16.47
C ARG A 549 12.78 33.05 -15.90
N SER A 550 13.02 33.99 -16.81
CA SER A 550 13.12 35.42 -16.51
C SER A 550 11.88 36.18 -16.99
N TRP A 551 11.61 37.32 -16.36
CA TRP A 551 10.61 38.30 -16.80
C TRP A 551 11.27 39.68 -16.85
N GLY A 552 12.37 39.76 -17.60
CA GLY A 552 13.31 40.88 -17.53
C GLY A 552 13.80 41.11 -16.09
N TRP A 553 14.04 42.37 -15.73
CA TRP A 553 14.48 42.73 -14.38
C TRP A 553 13.37 42.65 -13.31
N ARG A 554 12.11 42.30 -13.65
CA ARG A 554 11.00 42.19 -12.66
C ARG A 554 11.14 40.95 -11.76
N ALA A 555 11.64 39.85 -12.31
CA ALA A 555 11.79 38.56 -11.63
C ALA A 555 12.67 37.56 -12.40
N THR A 556 13.22 36.58 -11.66
CA THR A 556 13.78 35.34 -12.18
C THR A 556 13.38 34.23 -11.22
N LEU A 557 12.62 33.22 -11.68
CA LEU A 557 12.03 32.15 -10.84
C LEU A 557 12.31 30.77 -11.46
N SER A 558 12.51 29.73 -10.66
CA SER A 558 12.47 28.35 -11.16
C SER A 558 11.06 27.79 -11.26
N ALA A 559 10.93 26.67 -11.97
CA ALA A 559 9.69 25.90 -12.04
C ALA A 559 9.27 25.36 -10.66
N GLU A 560 10.24 25.06 -9.78
CA GLU A 560 10.00 24.71 -8.38
C GLU A 560 9.52 25.93 -7.58
N ASP A 561 10.18 27.09 -7.73
CA ASP A 561 9.76 28.34 -7.08
C ASP A 561 8.28 28.66 -7.41
N VAL A 562 7.88 28.55 -8.68
CA VAL A 562 6.50 28.79 -9.13
C VAL A 562 5.53 27.69 -8.68
N GLY A 563 5.88 26.41 -8.83
CA GLY A 563 5.01 25.29 -8.42
C GLY A 563 4.70 25.28 -6.93
N VAL A 564 5.68 25.68 -6.09
CA VAL A 564 5.50 25.88 -4.65
C VAL A 564 4.54 27.05 -4.36
N VAL A 565 4.68 28.19 -5.05
CA VAL A 565 3.83 29.38 -4.83
C VAL A 565 2.39 29.16 -5.27
N ILE A 566 2.16 28.66 -6.49
CA ILE A 566 0.83 28.36 -7.02
C ILE A 566 0.10 27.35 -6.13
N GLY A 567 0.82 26.32 -5.67
CA GLY A 567 0.29 25.35 -4.71
C GLY A 567 -0.08 25.97 -3.34
N ALA A 568 0.70 26.94 -2.85
CA ALA A 568 0.41 27.62 -1.59
C ALA A 568 -0.78 28.60 -1.70
N LEU A 569 -0.97 29.24 -2.85
CA LEU A 569 -2.14 30.09 -3.12
C LEU A 569 -3.45 29.27 -3.09
N LEU A 570 -3.47 28.09 -3.71
CA LEU A 570 -4.62 27.16 -3.60
C LEU A 570 -4.88 26.73 -2.14
N GLU A 571 -3.82 26.32 -1.43
CA GLU A 571 -3.94 25.71 -0.10
C GLU A 571 -4.25 26.69 1.03
N VAL A 572 -3.81 27.93 0.94
CA VAL A 572 -3.87 28.93 2.03
C VAL A 572 -4.49 30.26 1.61
N GLY A 573 -4.48 30.59 0.32
CA GLY A 573 -4.86 31.93 -0.19
C GLY A 573 -3.81 33.01 0.08
N LYS A 574 -4.14 34.28 -0.20
CA LYS A 574 -3.26 35.41 0.13
C LYS A 574 -3.11 35.59 1.65
N HIS A 575 -1.90 35.33 2.17
CA HIS A 575 -1.59 35.56 3.58
C HIS A 575 -1.30 37.05 3.84
N ALA A 576 -2.27 37.76 4.40
CA ALA A 576 -2.13 39.16 4.85
C ALA A 576 -0.91 39.37 5.75
N THR A 577 -0.02 40.31 5.40
CA THR A 577 1.28 40.50 6.08
C THR A 577 1.19 41.53 7.22
N GLY A 578 0.91 41.05 8.44
CA GLY A 578 1.23 41.71 9.70
C GLY A 578 0.38 42.92 10.13
N ALA A 579 -0.13 43.73 9.19
CA ALA A 579 -1.00 44.88 9.49
C ALA A 579 -2.48 44.56 9.21
N GLU A 580 -2.79 44.12 7.99
CA GLU A 580 -4.17 43.80 7.56
C GLU A 580 -4.80 42.63 8.33
N ALA A 581 -3.98 41.71 8.85
CA ALA A 581 -4.42 40.55 9.64
C ALA A 581 -5.17 40.94 10.94
N ILE A 582 -4.88 42.12 11.49
CA ILE A 582 -5.54 42.64 12.70
C ILE A 582 -6.92 43.23 12.35
N VAL A 583 -7.05 43.83 11.15
CA VAL A 583 -8.32 44.40 10.68
C VAL A 583 -9.27 43.27 10.23
N THR A 584 -8.76 42.28 9.48
CA THR A 584 -9.57 41.17 8.96
C THR A 584 -10.04 40.18 10.04
N SER A 585 -9.29 40.01 11.14
CA SER A 585 -9.82 39.29 12.33
C SER A 585 -10.97 40.05 12.97
N SER A 586 -10.76 41.34 13.29
CA SER A 586 -11.76 42.17 14.00
C SER A 586 -13.10 42.36 13.27
N HIS A 587 -13.16 42.11 11.96
CA HIS A 587 -14.41 42.01 11.19
C HIS A 587 -14.98 40.59 11.14
N ARG A 588 -14.14 39.56 10.95
CA ARG A 588 -14.62 38.16 10.88
C ARG A 588 -15.27 37.67 12.18
N ASP A 589 -14.89 38.24 13.33
CA ASP A 589 -15.44 37.88 14.64
C ASP A 589 -16.80 38.56 14.96
N ARG A 590 -17.43 39.28 14.01
CA ARG A 590 -18.75 39.93 14.20
C ARG A 590 -19.89 39.40 13.35
N ASP A 591 -19.59 38.80 12.20
CA ASP A 591 -20.61 38.46 11.19
C ASP A 591 -20.85 36.93 11.06
N ASN A 592 -20.26 36.11 11.94
CA ASN A 592 -20.26 34.63 11.87
C ASN A 592 -20.98 33.93 13.05
N GLU A 593 -22.13 34.42 13.51
CA GLU A 593 -23.01 33.71 14.47
C GLU A 593 -24.16 32.93 13.81
N GLU A 594 -24.31 32.98 12.48
CA GLU A 594 -25.35 32.24 11.73
C GLU A 594 -24.78 31.02 10.96
N GLY A 595 -25.64 30.03 10.72
CA GLY A 595 -25.29 28.63 10.45
C GLY A 595 -24.21 28.31 9.41
N PHE A 596 -23.34 27.35 9.75
CA PHE A 596 -22.32 26.80 8.85
C PHE A 596 -22.93 25.97 7.71
N ASP A 597 -22.86 26.50 6.49
CA ASP A 597 -23.08 25.73 5.25
C ASP A 597 -21.75 25.22 4.66
N TYR A 598 -21.79 24.06 4.00
CA TYR A 598 -20.65 23.45 3.30
C TYR A 598 -20.24 24.25 2.05
N THR A 599 -21.20 24.95 1.42
CA THR A 599 -20.98 25.82 0.25
C THR A 599 -19.86 26.83 0.47
N SER A 600 -19.86 27.50 1.63
CA SER A 600 -18.97 28.62 1.97
C SER A 600 -17.46 28.30 1.87
N GLN A 601 -17.06 27.04 2.10
CA GLN A 601 -15.68 26.60 1.92
C GLN A 601 -15.37 26.26 0.45
N GLY A 602 -16.35 25.73 -0.29
CA GLY A 602 -16.23 25.54 -1.74
C GLY A 602 -15.98 26.86 -2.43
N ASP A 603 -16.76 27.89 -2.09
CA ASP A 603 -16.61 29.26 -2.62
C ASP A 603 -15.25 29.88 -2.26
N GLU A 604 -14.74 29.66 -1.04
CA GLU A 604 -13.38 30.11 -0.67
C GLU A 604 -12.31 29.44 -1.57
N TRP A 605 -12.40 28.13 -1.80
CA TRP A 605 -11.44 27.41 -2.62
C TRP A 605 -11.56 27.75 -4.11
N ILE A 606 -12.78 28.03 -4.58
CA ILE A 606 -13.05 28.57 -5.92
C ILE A 606 -12.47 29.98 -6.08
N SER A 607 -12.55 30.84 -5.06
CA SER A 607 -11.87 32.14 -5.08
C SER A 607 -10.35 31.98 -5.19
N ARG A 608 -9.75 31.09 -4.39
CA ARG A 608 -8.30 30.80 -4.43
C ARG A 608 -7.86 30.20 -5.76
N PHE A 609 -8.70 29.41 -6.43
CA PHE A 609 -8.44 28.93 -7.79
C PHE A 609 -8.19 30.08 -8.75
N TRP A 610 -9.03 31.12 -8.74
CA TRP A 610 -8.85 32.28 -9.61
C TRP A 610 -7.60 33.09 -9.26
N GLU A 611 -7.29 33.28 -7.97
CA GLU A 611 -6.03 33.92 -7.55
C GLU A 611 -4.79 33.18 -8.06
N ALA A 612 -4.80 31.84 -7.99
CA ALA A 612 -3.72 31.00 -8.51
C ALA A 612 -3.70 30.95 -10.06
N TYR A 613 -4.87 30.93 -10.71
CA TYR A 613 -5.01 30.94 -12.16
C TYR A 613 -4.45 32.23 -12.76
N ASP A 614 -4.71 33.40 -12.16
CA ASP A 614 -4.22 34.71 -12.62
C ASP A 614 -2.74 34.97 -12.26
N ALA A 615 -2.25 34.44 -11.14
CA ALA A 615 -0.82 34.46 -10.79
C ALA A 615 0.08 33.67 -11.78
N LEU A 616 -0.48 32.85 -12.67
CA LEU A 616 0.28 32.23 -13.77
C LEU A 616 0.56 33.20 -14.93
N GLU A 617 -0.19 34.31 -15.05
CA GLU A 617 0.02 35.33 -16.09
C GLU A 617 0.62 36.64 -15.53
N ASP A 618 0.25 37.08 -14.32
CA ASP A 618 0.93 38.22 -13.67
C ASP A 618 2.01 37.80 -12.66
N ILE A 619 3.24 38.20 -12.99
CA ILE A 619 4.44 38.00 -12.19
C ILE A 619 4.44 38.77 -10.86
N ASP A 620 3.73 39.91 -10.75
CA ASP A 620 3.68 40.66 -9.49
C ASP A 620 2.65 40.08 -8.51
N ALA A 621 1.49 39.58 -8.99
CA ALA A 621 0.61 38.69 -8.23
C ALA A 621 1.33 37.40 -7.78
N LEU A 622 2.13 36.79 -8.65
CA LEU A 622 2.95 35.63 -8.30
C LEU A 622 3.97 35.94 -7.19
N LYS A 623 4.64 37.10 -7.26
CA LYS A 623 5.53 37.59 -6.19
C LYS A 623 4.79 37.87 -4.88
N ALA A 624 3.55 38.34 -4.93
CA ALA A 624 2.69 38.51 -3.76
C ALA A 624 2.29 37.16 -3.09
N GLY A 625 2.38 36.04 -3.81
CA GLY A 625 2.21 34.69 -3.25
C GLY A 625 3.42 34.13 -2.51
N LEU A 626 4.62 34.70 -2.67
CA LEU A 626 5.85 34.23 -2.00
C LEU A 626 5.73 34.19 -0.46
N PRO A 627 5.19 35.22 0.23
CA PRO A 627 4.96 35.16 1.68
C PRO A 627 4.04 34.02 2.12
N THR A 628 2.96 33.71 1.37
CA THR A 628 2.08 32.57 1.63
C THR A 628 2.88 31.25 1.57
N ALA A 629 3.67 31.05 0.53
CA ALA A 629 4.50 29.85 0.39
C ALA A 629 5.51 29.70 1.54
N GLN A 630 6.19 30.78 1.91
CA GLN A 630 7.12 30.78 3.03
C GLN A 630 6.44 30.52 4.38
N HIS A 631 5.20 31.00 4.57
CA HIS A 631 4.39 30.72 5.74
C HIS A 631 4.02 29.22 5.81
N LEU A 632 3.47 28.66 4.73
CA LEU A 632 3.10 27.24 4.65
C LEU A 632 4.29 26.31 4.95
N HIS A 633 5.45 26.54 4.34
CA HIS A 633 6.61 25.68 4.56
C HIS A 633 7.23 25.83 5.96
N ARG A 634 7.09 27.00 6.61
CA ARG A 634 7.40 27.18 8.04
C ARG A 634 6.43 26.42 8.95
N ALA A 635 5.13 26.44 8.65
CA ALA A 635 4.11 25.68 9.37
C ALA A 635 4.34 24.15 9.25
N ILE A 636 4.69 23.66 8.06
CA ILE A 636 5.09 22.26 7.83
C ILE A 636 6.31 21.90 8.68
N TYR A 637 7.38 22.71 8.64
CA TYR A 637 8.59 22.46 9.45
C TYR A 637 8.28 22.43 10.96
N ARG A 638 7.51 23.41 11.46
CA ARG A 638 7.10 23.49 12.88
C ARG A 638 6.28 22.29 13.32
N THR A 639 5.26 21.94 12.55
CA THR A 639 4.31 20.87 12.89
C THR A 639 4.93 19.49 12.77
N GLY A 640 5.64 19.20 11.68
CA GLY A 640 6.32 17.91 11.51
C GLY A 640 7.47 17.71 12.52
N THR A 641 8.21 18.77 12.87
CA THR A 641 9.20 18.72 13.97
C THR A 641 8.54 18.41 15.32
N SER A 642 7.38 19.01 15.62
CA SER A 642 6.60 18.69 16.81
C SER A 642 6.14 17.23 16.84
N LEU A 643 5.54 16.73 15.76
CA LEU A 643 5.03 15.34 15.66
C LEU A 643 6.12 14.29 15.87
N ILE A 644 7.31 14.49 15.29
CA ILE A 644 8.46 13.60 15.43
C ILE A 644 9.02 13.67 16.86
N ASN A 645 9.29 14.87 17.39
CA ASN A 645 9.89 15.02 18.72
C ASN A 645 8.95 14.57 19.86
N LYS A 646 7.64 14.78 19.73
CA LYS A 646 6.61 14.29 20.67
C LYS A 646 6.31 12.78 20.52
N LYS A 647 6.91 12.07 19.54
CA LYS A 647 6.60 10.66 19.21
C LYS A 647 5.09 10.40 19.03
N GLN A 648 4.41 11.34 18.37
CA GLN A 648 2.98 11.24 18.06
C GLN A 648 2.68 10.36 16.84
N ILE A 649 3.71 10.03 16.04
CA ILE A 649 3.63 9.04 14.96
C ILE A 649 3.61 7.64 15.56
N LYS A 650 2.50 6.91 15.37
CA LYS A 650 2.30 5.55 15.87
C LYS A 650 2.48 4.53 14.74
N PRO A 651 3.36 3.52 14.89
CA PRO A 651 3.41 2.39 13.97
C PRO A 651 2.27 1.41 14.27
N LEU A 652 1.46 1.09 13.27
CA LEU A 652 0.50 -0.01 13.27
C LEU A 652 1.04 -1.14 12.38
N ARG A 653 0.40 -2.32 12.38
CA ARG A 653 0.89 -3.51 11.66
C ARG A 653 1.01 -3.32 10.13
N ALA A 654 0.21 -2.44 9.53
CA ALA A 654 0.12 -2.26 8.07
C ALA A 654 0.52 -0.85 7.57
N PHE A 655 0.49 0.16 8.44
CA PHE A 655 0.83 1.55 8.12
C PHE A 655 1.20 2.33 9.40
N ARG A 656 1.77 3.53 9.26
CA ARG A 656 1.94 4.47 10.38
C ARG A 656 0.81 5.48 10.37
N MET A 657 0.38 5.92 11.55
CA MET A 657 -0.65 6.95 11.72
C MET A 657 -0.10 8.11 12.56
N CYS A 658 -0.45 9.34 12.21
CA CYS A 658 -0.33 10.48 13.12
C CYS A 658 -1.52 11.44 12.99
N VAL A 659 -1.78 12.19 14.06
CA VAL A 659 -2.92 13.11 14.16
C VAL A 659 -2.43 14.47 14.62
N VAL A 660 -2.72 15.49 13.83
CA VAL A 660 -2.54 16.91 14.15
C VAL A 660 -3.81 17.36 14.87
N LYS A 661 -3.75 17.36 16.21
CA LYS A 661 -4.83 17.86 17.09
C LYS A 661 -4.55 19.29 17.53
N ASP A 662 -3.45 19.50 18.25
CA ASP A 662 -3.14 20.78 18.91
C ASP A 662 -1.97 21.51 18.24
N GLY A 663 -2.18 22.79 17.92
CA GLY A 663 -1.12 23.69 17.47
C GLY A 663 -1.62 24.96 16.75
N PRO A 664 -0.77 25.99 16.61
CA PRO A 664 -1.13 27.25 15.95
C PRO A 664 -1.28 27.14 14.42
N ASP A 665 -0.94 25.99 13.82
CA ASP A 665 -0.98 25.74 12.37
C ASP A 665 -2.10 24.78 11.94
N VAL A 666 -2.88 24.21 12.88
CA VAL A 666 -3.82 23.09 12.63
C VAL A 666 -4.79 23.42 11.48
N SER A 667 -5.36 24.62 11.49
CA SER A 667 -6.31 25.08 10.47
C SER A 667 -5.74 25.17 9.05
N LEU A 668 -4.42 25.28 8.87
CA LEU A 668 -3.78 25.23 7.55
C LEU A 668 -3.84 23.81 6.95
N PHE A 669 -3.79 22.80 7.82
CA PHE A 669 -3.82 21.39 7.44
C PHE A 669 -5.24 20.83 7.26
N ASN A 670 -6.26 21.69 7.39
CA ASN A 670 -7.63 21.34 7.01
C ASN A 670 -7.82 21.36 5.48
N HIS A 671 -6.91 21.99 4.71
CA HIS A 671 -6.86 21.81 3.27
C HIS A 671 -6.13 20.50 2.91
N PRO A 672 -6.75 19.55 2.19
CA PRO A 672 -6.21 18.20 2.01
C PRO A 672 -4.86 18.18 1.27
N ALA A 673 -4.60 19.15 0.39
CA ALA A 673 -3.33 19.27 -0.32
C ALA A 673 -2.18 19.76 0.59
N ALA A 674 -2.46 20.63 1.57
CA ALA A 674 -1.47 21.06 2.57
C ALA A 674 -1.14 19.92 3.56
N LEU A 675 -2.17 19.16 3.97
CA LEU A 675 -2.01 17.93 4.75
C LEU A 675 -1.21 16.87 3.98
N THR A 676 -1.40 16.76 2.66
CA THR A 676 -0.59 15.91 1.79
C THR A 676 0.89 16.32 1.80
N LYS A 677 1.21 17.62 1.68
CA LYS A 677 2.60 18.10 1.78
C LYS A 677 3.24 17.77 3.13
N LEU A 678 2.51 17.95 4.23
CA LEU A 678 2.97 17.54 5.57
C LEU A 678 3.23 16.02 5.63
N SER A 679 2.33 15.19 5.08
CA SER A 679 2.48 13.73 5.02
C SER A 679 3.72 13.30 4.21
N LEU A 680 3.93 13.89 3.02
CA LEU A 680 5.09 13.59 2.17
C LEU A 680 6.42 13.95 2.87
N TRP A 681 6.46 15.11 3.52
CA TRP A 681 7.62 15.64 4.23
C TRP A 681 7.99 14.81 5.47
N ILE A 682 6.99 14.37 6.25
CA ILE A 682 7.18 13.41 7.35
C ILE A 682 7.55 12.03 6.79
N GLY A 683 6.93 11.60 5.69
CA GLY A 683 7.18 10.33 5.03
C GLY A 683 8.63 10.15 4.60
N GLU A 684 9.26 11.17 4.00
CA GLU A 684 10.68 11.10 3.63
C GLU A 684 11.58 10.97 4.88
N ALA A 685 11.28 11.70 5.96
CA ALA A 685 12.03 11.61 7.21
C ALA A 685 11.88 10.24 7.91
N LEU A 686 10.73 9.59 7.78
CA LEU A 686 10.49 8.23 8.27
C LEU A 686 11.16 7.16 7.38
N ALA A 687 11.16 7.35 6.06
CA ALA A 687 11.82 6.46 5.12
C ALA A 687 13.34 6.42 5.33
N GLU A 688 13.99 7.56 5.59
CA GLU A 688 15.43 7.58 5.89
C GLU A 688 15.72 6.97 7.28
N GLN A 689 14.83 7.16 8.28
CA GLN A 689 14.95 6.47 9.58
C GLN A 689 14.82 4.94 9.46
N GLU A 690 13.90 4.42 8.63
CA GLU A 690 13.85 2.98 8.31
C GLU A 690 15.16 2.46 7.73
N ARG A 691 15.73 3.21 6.77
CA ARG A 691 16.97 2.84 6.07
C ARG A 691 18.16 2.74 7.02
N GLU A 692 18.26 3.65 8.00
CA GLU A 692 19.31 3.60 9.02
C GLU A 692 19.11 2.46 10.03
N ILE A 693 17.87 2.16 10.43
CA ILE A 693 17.58 1.16 11.46
C ILE A 693 17.65 -0.27 10.91
N HIS A 694 17.16 -0.50 9.69
CA HIS A 694 17.03 -1.84 9.09
C HIS A 694 17.98 -2.08 7.91
N GLY A 695 18.77 -1.09 7.48
CA GLY A 695 19.65 -1.16 6.31
C GLY A 695 18.93 -1.17 4.95
N LYS A 696 17.60 -1.39 4.95
CA LYS A 696 16.70 -1.41 3.78
C LYS A 696 15.34 -0.86 4.19
N LEU A 697 14.60 -0.29 3.24
CA LEU A 697 13.20 0.07 3.43
C LEU A 697 12.33 -1.18 3.59
N SER A 698 11.29 -1.07 4.41
CA SER A 698 10.26 -2.10 4.59
C SER A 698 9.48 -2.39 3.28
N HIS A 699 8.67 -3.45 3.28
CA HIS A 699 7.81 -3.84 2.15
C HIS A 699 8.54 -3.91 0.79
N GLY A 700 9.66 -4.63 0.74
CA GLY A 700 10.39 -4.89 -0.51
C GLY A 700 11.22 -3.70 -1.03
N GLY A 701 11.70 -2.83 -0.14
CA GLY A 701 12.44 -1.63 -0.53
C GLY A 701 11.53 -0.43 -0.82
N ARG A 702 10.23 -0.51 -0.48
CA ARG A 702 9.25 0.54 -0.72
C ARG A 702 9.14 1.53 0.44
N GLY A 703 8.96 1.02 1.66
CA GLY A 703 8.74 1.79 2.89
C GLY A 703 7.34 1.59 3.48
N THR A 704 7.11 1.99 4.73
CA THR A 704 5.81 1.81 5.39
C THR A 704 4.85 2.95 5.01
N PRO A 705 3.60 2.67 4.57
CA PRO A 705 2.59 3.70 4.28
C PRO A 705 2.28 4.60 5.48
N LEU A 706 1.86 5.84 5.22
CA LEU A 706 1.58 6.85 6.24
C LEU A 706 0.20 7.47 6.05
N VAL A 707 -0.62 7.43 7.10
CA VAL A 707 -1.89 8.14 7.24
C VAL A 707 -1.70 9.33 8.18
N VAL A 708 -2.14 10.51 7.75
CA VAL A 708 -2.14 11.73 8.56
C VAL A 708 -3.55 12.29 8.62
N ALA A 709 -3.98 12.69 9.82
CA ALA A 709 -5.25 13.38 10.05
C ALA A 709 -5.02 14.77 10.65
N SER A 710 -5.84 15.76 10.29
CA SER A 710 -5.93 17.10 10.92
C SER A 710 -7.32 17.31 11.52
N LEU A 711 -7.41 17.89 12.72
CA LEU A 711 -8.66 18.24 13.38
C LEU A 711 -9.20 19.59 12.86
N ASP A 712 -10.38 19.58 12.26
CA ASP A 712 -11.16 20.81 12.09
C ASP A 712 -12.05 21.03 13.32
N GLU A 713 -11.51 21.74 14.31
CA GLU A 713 -12.22 22.10 15.55
C GLU A 713 -13.56 22.79 15.30
N LYS A 714 -13.66 23.61 14.24
CA LYS A 714 -14.89 24.36 13.92
C LYS A 714 -16.01 23.45 13.42
N ARG A 715 -15.67 22.29 12.88
CA ARG A 715 -16.61 21.32 12.29
C ARG A 715 -16.76 20.04 13.11
N GLY A 716 -15.86 19.78 14.06
CA GLY A 716 -15.80 18.51 14.79
C GLY A 716 -15.51 17.32 13.87
N THR A 717 -14.76 17.56 12.78
CA THR A 717 -14.43 16.58 11.73
C THR A 717 -12.92 16.47 11.55
N TYR A 718 -12.44 15.28 11.16
CA TYR A 718 -11.04 15.09 10.80
C TYR A 718 -10.86 15.03 9.28
N VAL A 719 -9.94 15.82 8.76
CA VAL A 719 -9.47 15.73 7.37
C VAL A 719 -8.35 14.68 7.33
N VAL A 720 -8.47 13.64 6.51
CA VAL A 720 -7.55 12.49 6.52
C VAL A 720 -6.94 12.26 5.14
N VAL A 721 -5.63 12.07 5.09
CA VAL A 721 -4.87 11.73 3.89
C VAL A 721 -4.08 10.45 4.11
N GLY A 722 -4.25 9.47 3.21
CA GLY A 722 -3.43 8.26 3.14
C GLY A 722 -2.39 8.36 2.03
N THR A 723 -1.10 8.30 2.39
CA THR A 723 0.02 8.28 1.44
C THR A 723 0.66 6.89 1.38
N GLY A 724 0.94 6.42 0.15
CA GLY A 724 1.68 5.18 -0.07
C GLY A 724 3.08 5.24 0.53
N GLY A 725 3.68 4.10 0.86
CA GLY A 725 4.92 4.00 1.64
C GLY A 725 6.20 4.52 0.97
N GLY A 726 6.09 5.20 -0.18
CA GLY A 726 7.16 5.31 -1.16
C GLY A 726 7.24 4.03 -2.02
N GLY A 727 8.11 4.01 -3.04
CA GLY A 727 8.57 2.71 -3.56
C GLY A 727 8.95 2.55 -5.02
N GLY A 728 10.10 3.14 -5.39
CA GLY A 728 10.92 2.68 -6.52
C GLY A 728 10.54 3.28 -7.88
N PRO A 729 11.48 3.29 -8.84
CA PRO A 729 11.21 3.73 -10.21
C PRO A 729 10.28 2.75 -10.92
N ASP A 730 9.62 3.27 -11.94
CA ASP A 730 8.69 2.49 -12.75
C ASP A 730 9.44 1.51 -13.67
N ASN A 731 9.71 0.30 -13.15
CA ASN A 731 10.34 -0.77 -13.92
C ASN A 731 9.43 -1.29 -15.04
N LEU A 732 8.11 -0.99 -15.02
CA LEU A 732 7.16 -1.45 -16.04
C LEU A 732 7.68 -1.20 -17.46
N PHE A 733 8.39 -0.09 -17.73
CA PHE A 733 8.97 0.15 -19.05
C PHE A 733 10.10 -0.83 -19.43
N LEU A 734 10.97 -1.21 -18.49
CA LEU A 734 12.03 -2.21 -18.73
C LEU A 734 11.44 -3.61 -18.85
N ASP A 735 10.50 -3.92 -17.97
CA ASP A 735 9.75 -5.18 -17.97
C ASP A 735 8.89 -5.31 -19.25
N ARG A 736 8.42 -4.18 -19.81
CA ARG A 736 7.71 -4.07 -21.09
C ARG A 736 8.62 -4.18 -22.31
N GLU A 737 9.85 -3.66 -22.28
CA GLU A 737 10.82 -3.97 -23.32
C GLU A 737 11.20 -5.46 -23.31
N ALA A 738 11.33 -6.07 -22.13
CA ALA A 738 11.57 -7.51 -22.01
C ALA A 738 10.36 -8.35 -22.47
N SER A 739 9.14 -8.01 -22.04
CA SER A 739 7.93 -8.74 -22.41
C SER A 739 7.57 -8.56 -23.88
N LYS A 740 7.78 -7.37 -24.47
CA LYS A 740 7.63 -7.16 -25.91
C LYS A 740 8.63 -8.01 -26.71
N LYS A 741 9.90 -8.04 -26.32
CA LYS A 741 10.90 -8.93 -26.94
C LYS A 741 10.55 -10.42 -26.75
N ARG A 742 9.96 -10.83 -25.61
CA ARG A 742 9.44 -12.20 -25.35
C ARG A 742 8.22 -12.52 -26.23
N LYS A 743 7.30 -11.57 -26.45
CA LYS A 743 6.13 -11.69 -27.35
C LYS A 743 6.58 -11.78 -28.82
N GLU A 744 7.44 -10.86 -29.27
CA GLU A 744 8.03 -10.88 -30.63
C GLU A 744 8.81 -12.19 -30.90
N ALA A 745 9.56 -12.70 -29.92
CA ALA A 745 10.23 -14.00 -30.02
C ALA A 745 9.26 -15.20 -30.04
N ARG A 746 8.17 -15.17 -29.24
CA ARG A 746 7.10 -16.18 -29.26
C ARG A 746 6.40 -16.21 -30.63
N ASP A 747 6.04 -15.04 -31.16
CA ASP A 747 5.36 -14.89 -32.45
C ASP A 747 6.28 -15.31 -33.62
N ALA A 748 7.59 -15.02 -33.54
CA ALA A 748 8.57 -15.51 -34.50
C ALA A 748 8.73 -17.05 -34.44
N LYS A 749 8.87 -17.63 -33.24
CA LYS A 749 8.96 -19.10 -33.06
C LYS A 749 7.68 -19.80 -33.55
N ALA A 750 6.51 -19.19 -33.34
CA ALA A 750 5.23 -19.69 -33.83
C ALA A 750 5.15 -19.68 -35.37
N LYS A 751 5.56 -18.59 -36.03
CA LYS A 751 5.63 -18.52 -37.50
C LYS A 751 6.58 -19.57 -38.08
N VAL A 752 7.77 -19.74 -37.51
CA VAL A 752 8.72 -20.77 -37.95
C VAL A 752 8.16 -22.18 -37.75
N LYS A 753 7.45 -22.46 -36.65
CA LYS A 753 6.78 -23.76 -36.40
C LYS A 753 5.67 -24.02 -37.44
N GLU A 754 4.93 -22.99 -37.85
CA GLU A 754 3.88 -23.09 -38.87
C GLU A 754 4.44 -23.22 -40.29
N GLU A 755 5.45 -22.43 -40.66
CA GLU A 755 6.15 -22.56 -41.95
C GLU A 755 6.79 -23.94 -42.11
N ALA A 756 7.39 -24.48 -41.04
CA ALA A 756 7.91 -25.85 -41.00
C ALA A 756 6.80 -26.91 -41.15
N ARG A 757 5.62 -26.69 -40.54
CA ARG A 757 4.44 -27.57 -40.71
C ARG A 757 3.97 -27.59 -42.16
N GLN A 758 3.78 -26.42 -42.76
CA GLN A 758 3.36 -26.28 -44.17
C GLN A 758 4.42 -26.82 -45.15
N ALA A 759 5.72 -26.68 -44.86
CA ALA A 759 6.78 -27.29 -45.65
C ALA A 759 6.76 -28.84 -45.54
N LYS A 760 6.58 -29.39 -44.34
CA LYS A 760 6.46 -30.85 -44.11
C LYS A 760 5.22 -31.43 -44.79
N GLU A 761 4.11 -30.69 -44.82
CA GLU A 761 2.90 -31.07 -45.57
C GLU A 761 3.11 -31.00 -47.09
N LYS A 762 3.76 -29.95 -47.62
CA LYS A 762 4.14 -29.88 -49.04
C LYS A 762 5.02 -31.06 -49.47
N VAL A 763 6.09 -31.37 -48.72
CA VAL A 763 6.95 -32.52 -49.01
C VAL A 763 6.19 -33.85 -48.92
N LYS A 764 5.21 -33.98 -48.00
CA LYS A 764 4.34 -35.16 -47.91
C LYS A 764 3.35 -35.26 -49.07
N ALA A 765 2.85 -34.13 -49.58
CA ALA A 765 2.01 -34.05 -50.76
C ALA A 765 2.79 -34.34 -52.05
N GLU A 766 4.00 -33.79 -52.19
CA GLU A 766 4.91 -34.04 -53.32
C GLU A 766 5.36 -35.51 -53.37
N LYS A 767 5.72 -36.12 -52.23
CA LYS A 767 6.01 -37.57 -52.19
C LYS A 767 4.80 -38.43 -52.57
N ARG A 768 3.58 -38.04 -52.18
CA ARG A 768 2.32 -38.70 -52.61
C ARG A 768 2.03 -38.49 -54.10
N ALA A 769 2.30 -37.31 -54.65
CA ALA A 769 2.16 -37.03 -56.08
C ALA A 769 3.21 -37.80 -56.92
N ALA A 770 4.45 -37.88 -56.45
CA ALA A 770 5.52 -38.65 -57.08
C ALA A 770 5.21 -40.15 -57.10
N LYS A 771 4.72 -40.75 -55.99
CA LYS A 771 4.22 -42.14 -56.00
C LYS A 771 3.11 -42.33 -57.03
N LYS A 772 2.14 -41.41 -57.12
CA LYS A 772 1.07 -41.46 -58.14
C LYS A 772 1.58 -41.29 -59.58
N GLN A 773 2.66 -40.56 -59.82
CA GLN A 773 3.29 -40.47 -61.14
C GLN A 773 4.17 -41.69 -61.48
N ALA A 774 4.68 -42.41 -60.48
CA ALA A 774 5.44 -43.64 -60.67
C ALA A 774 4.57 -44.86 -61.04
N GLY A 775 3.25 -44.77 -60.84
CA GLY A 775 2.30 -45.85 -61.18
C GLY A 775 2.28 -47.03 -60.21
N ASP A 776 2.77 -46.83 -58.98
CA ASP A 776 2.86 -47.85 -57.92
C ASP A 776 1.56 -47.87 -57.08
N ASP A 777 0.48 -48.40 -57.65
CA ASP A 777 -0.81 -48.67 -56.98
C ASP A 777 -0.70 -49.95 -56.10
N ASN A 778 0.23 -49.95 -55.14
CA ASN A 778 0.33 -50.95 -54.07
C ASN A 778 0.09 -50.29 -52.70
N ASP A 779 -1.11 -50.49 -52.16
CA ASP A 779 -1.37 -50.34 -50.73
C ASP A 779 -0.87 -51.61 -50.02
N ASP A 780 0.23 -51.49 -49.27
CA ASP A 780 0.62 -52.42 -48.19
C ASP A 780 1.49 -51.65 -47.18
N GLU A 781 1.33 -51.96 -45.89
CA GLU A 781 2.09 -51.37 -44.78
C GLU A 781 3.13 -52.37 -44.27
N ASP A 782 4.42 -51.98 -44.27
CA ASP A 782 5.42 -52.26 -43.22
C ASP A 782 6.78 -51.66 -43.63
N LEU A 783 7.36 -50.73 -42.86
CA LEU A 783 8.30 -50.97 -41.74
C LEU A 783 9.70 -51.45 -42.18
N GLU A 784 10.53 -50.51 -42.64
CA GLU A 784 11.97 -50.57 -42.36
C GLU A 784 12.33 -49.47 -41.35
N THR A 785 13.06 -49.86 -40.31
CA THR A 785 13.51 -49.00 -39.21
C THR A 785 14.97 -48.60 -39.42
N GLU A 786 15.25 -47.30 -39.52
CA GLU A 786 16.52 -46.75 -39.05
C GLU A 786 16.27 -45.77 -37.90
N SER A 787 17.05 -45.95 -36.84
CA SER A 787 17.03 -45.14 -35.63
C SER A 787 17.99 -43.96 -35.74
N GLU A 788 17.57 -42.78 -35.30
CA GLU A 788 18.41 -41.74 -34.68
C GLU A 788 17.48 -40.66 -34.07
N ALA A 789 17.96 -39.91 -33.07
CA ALA A 789 17.30 -38.74 -32.45
C ALA A 789 15.80 -38.87 -32.05
N SER A 790 15.52 -39.49 -30.90
CA SER A 790 14.24 -39.38 -30.21
C SER A 790 14.13 -38.12 -29.35
N ASP A 791 13.98 -36.95 -29.97
CA ASP A 791 13.64 -35.71 -29.24
C ASP A 791 12.12 -35.59 -29.06
N THR A 792 11.65 -36.09 -27.93
CA THR A 792 10.26 -35.97 -27.48
C THR A 792 10.02 -34.64 -26.77
N ASP A 793 10.19 -33.54 -27.52
CA ASP A 793 9.71 -32.20 -27.13
C ASP A 793 8.16 -32.12 -27.23
N SER A 794 7.51 -33.00 -26.48
CA SER A 794 6.17 -32.80 -25.92
C SER A 794 6.29 -32.49 -24.42
N GLU A 795 7.34 -31.75 -24.04
CA GLU A 795 7.37 -31.06 -22.76
C GLU A 795 6.40 -29.87 -22.83
N ASP A 796 5.31 -30.01 -22.09
CA ASP A 796 4.57 -28.96 -21.41
C ASP A 796 4.36 -27.58 -22.09
N ASP A 797 3.25 -27.48 -22.83
CA ASP A 797 2.58 -26.20 -23.12
C ASP A 797 1.68 -25.74 -21.92
N SER A 798 1.73 -26.41 -20.76
CA SER A 798 1.02 -26.02 -19.52
C SER A 798 1.93 -25.29 -18.51
N ASP A 799 3.11 -25.83 -18.19
CA ASP A 799 4.04 -25.25 -17.19
C ASP A 799 4.65 -23.88 -17.58
N LEU A 800 4.40 -23.39 -18.81
CA LEU A 800 4.86 -22.06 -19.26
C LEU A 800 3.83 -20.93 -19.09
N GLU A 801 2.62 -21.20 -18.63
CA GLU A 801 1.64 -20.17 -18.23
C GLU A 801 1.80 -19.75 -16.75
N GLU A 802 2.30 -20.63 -15.86
CA GLU A 802 2.45 -20.32 -14.42
C GLU A 802 3.49 -19.21 -14.13
N ASP A 803 4.58 -19.13 -14.91
CA ASP A 803 5.61 -18.09 -14.77
C ASP A 803 5.14 -16.70 -15.28
N GLY A 804 3.99 -16.65 -15.98
CA GLY A 804 3.23 -15.42 -16.22
C GLY A 804 2.43 -14.96 -14.99
N ASN A 805 2.32 -15.83 -13.99
CA ASN A 805 1.60 -15.62 -12.74
C ASN A 805 2.55 -15.32 -11.56
N GLU A 806 3.75 -14.77 -11.85
CA GLU A 806 4.44 -13.89 -10.89
C GLU A 806 3.42 -12.83 -10.45
N ILE A 807 2.88 -13.02 -9.24
CA ILE A 807 1.64 -12.36 -8.86
C ILE A 807 1.91 -10.85 -8.89
N LYS A 808 1.20 -10.11 -9.76
CA LYS A 808 1.01 -8.63 -9.67
C LYS A 808 0.34 -8.26 -8.34
N LYS A 809 1.03 -8.51 -7.23
CA LYS A 809 0.68 -8.22 -5.85
C LYS A 809 0.63 -6.70 -5.76
N GLY A 810 -0.54 -6.13 -5.43
CA GLY A 810 -0.78 -4.68 -5.31
C GLY A 810 0.00 -3.96 -4.21
N PHE A 811 1.10 -4.55 -3.73
CA PHE A 811 2.08 -4.00 -2.81
C PHE A 811 3.00 -3.00 -3.54
N GLY A 812 2.43 -1.88 -4.00
CA GLY A 812 3.19 -0.85 -4.71
C GLY A 812 2.43 0.41 -5.10
N ARG A 813 1.12 0.34 -5.29
CA ARG A 813 0.26 1.52 -5.53
C ARG A 813 -0.41 2.00 -4.24
N ASN A 814 -0.98 3.20 -4.26
CA ASN A 814 -1.67 3.73 -3.09
C ASN A 814 -3.09 3.13 -3.00
N ASN A 815 -3.24 2.16 -2.12
CA ASN A 815 -4.48 1.40 -1.93
C ASN A 815 -5.48 2.08 -0.97
N PHE A 816 -5.13 3.21 -0.32
CA PHE A 816 -5.98 3.83 0.69
C PHE A 816 -7.34 4.32 0.14
N GLY A 817 -7.41 4.75 -1.13
CA GLY A 817 -8.68 5.14 -1.76
C GLY A 817 -9.72 4.02 -1.71
N ARG A 818 -9.33 2.80 -2.14
CA ARG A 818 -10.19 1.61 -2.06
C ARG A 818 -10.41 1.18 -0.62
N ALA A 819 -9.37 1.15 0.22
CA ALA A 819 -9.51 0.70 1.61
C ALA A 819 -10.48 1.57 2.42
N PHE A 820 -10.53 2.88 2.19
CA PHE A 820 -11.52 3.77 2.81
C PHE A 820 -12.94 3.50 2.27
N GLN A 821 -13.10 3.24 0.96
CA GLN A 821 -14.40 2.88 0.37
C GLN A 821 -14.92 1.53 0.90
N GLU A 822 -14.08 0.51 1.00
CA GLU A 822 -14.43 -0.81 1.52
C GLU A 822 -14.89 -0.74 2.97
N VAL A 823 -14.16 0.00 3.82
CA VAL A 823 -14.53 0.21 5.22
C VAL A 823 -15.82 1.03 5.36
N VAL A 824 -16.07 2.01 4.49
CA VAL A 824 -17.36 2.72 4.42
C VAL A 824 -18.51 1.78 4.02
N ALA A 825 -18.30 0.91 3.03
CA ALA A 825 -19.29 -0.05 2.56
C ALA A 825 -19.53 -1.22 3.54
N GLU A 826 -18.57 -1.53 4.41
CA GLU A 826 -18.71 -2.50 5.50
C GLU A 826 -19.47 -1.90 6.68
N THR A 827 -19.14 -0.67 7.07
CA THR A 827 -19.76 0.02 8.23
C THR A 827 -21.20 0.44 7.94
N THR A 828 -21.48 0.99 6.76
CA THR A 828 -22.86 1.32 6.30
C THR A 828 -23.75 0.07 6.17
N ARG A 829 -23.16 -1.14 6.08
CA ARG A 829 -23.90 -2.41 6.13
C ARG A 829 -24.14 -2.96 7.54
N ARG A 830 -23.36 -2.54 8.54
CA ARG A 830 -23.53 -3.01 9.94
C ARG A 830 -24.50 -2.15 10.73
N ASP A 831 -24.56 -0.85 10.49
CA ASP A 831 -25.41 0.09 11.23
C ASP A 831 -26.29 0.94 10.32
N LYS A 832 -27.56 1.12 10.70
CA LYS A 832 -28.48 2.12 10.10
C LYS A 832 -28.15 3.54 10.58
N ILE A 833 -26.88 3.92 10.56
CA ILE A 833 -26.37 5.20 11.07
C ILE A 833 -25.77 6.00 9.91
N THR A 834 -26.33 7.17 9.64
CA THR A 834 -25.95 8.03 8.52
C THR A 834 -24.64 8.77 8.76
N SER A 835 -23.85 8.90 7.68
CA SER A 835 -22.62 9.70 7.54
C SER A 835 -21.30 9.03 7.95
N VAL A 836 -20.41 8.92 6.95
CA VAL A 836 -18.99 8.52 7.05
C VAL A 836 -18.20 9.36 8.06
N SER A 837 -18.66 10.59 8.35
CA SER A 837 -18.12 11.43 9.41
C SER A 837 -18.09 10.70 10.75
N ILE A 838 -19.12 9.92 11.08
CA ILE A 838 -19.19 9.14 12.32
C ILE A 838 -18.14 8.03 12.35
N PHE A 839 -17.76 7.42 11.23
CA PHE A 839 -16.73 6.37 11.27
C PHE A 839 -15.32 6.92 11.45
N PHE A 840 -14.95 8.01 10.77
CA PHE A 840 -13.67 8.67 11.08
C PHE A 840 -13.67 9.30 12.47
N ARG A 841 -14.81 9.83 12.94
CA ARG A 841 -14.97 10.27 14.31
C ARG A 841 -14.87 9.11 15.30
N LEU A 842 -15.37 7.91 15.01
CA LEU A 842 -15.15 6.71 15.85
C LEU A 842 -13.71 6.19 15.78
N LEU A 843 -13.03 6.23 14.62
CA LEU A 843 -11.62 5.83 14.51
C LEU A 843 -10.68 6.78 15.26
N LEU A 844 -10.98 8.08 15.20
CA LEU A 844 -10.19 9.11 15.88
C LEU A 844 -10.67 9.40 17.31
N ASP A 845 -11.91 9.09 17.66
CA ASP A 845 -12.34 8.98 19.05
C ASP A 845 -11.76 7.70 19.67
N LEU A 846 -11.63 6.56 18.96
CA LEU A 846 -10.73 5.49 19.42
C LEU A 846 -9.31 6.04 19.63
N ALA A 847 -8.76 6.81 18.69
CA ALA A 847 -7.46 7.47 18.85
C ALA A 847 -7.45 8.71 19.80
N THR A 848 -8.51 8.95 20.59
CA THR A 848 -8.63 10.06 21.56
C THR A 848 -9.10 9.57 22.94
N THR A 849 -10.07 8.66 23.00
CA THR A 849 -10.38 7.86 24.18
C THR A 849 -9.20 6.95 24.53
N MET A 850 -8.52 6.28 23.58
CA MET A 850 -7.23 5.61 23.88
C MET A 850 -6.07 6.58 24.21
N ALA A 851 -6.31 7.90 24.21
CA ALA A 851 -5.38 8.90 24.72
C ALA A 851 -5.80 9.49 26.10
N THR A 852 -6.92 9.06 26.66
CA THR A 852 -7.44 9.49 27.98
C THR A 852 -7.84 8.32 28.88
N GLU A 853 -8.42 7.26 28.34
CA GLU A 853 -8.51 5.92 28.94
C GLU A 853 -7.52 4.97 28.26
N ALA A 854 -6.40 4.73 28.92
CA ALA A 854 -5.48 3.67 28.51
C ALA A 854 -6.06 2.31 28.88
N THR A 855 -6.86 1.70 28.01
CA THR A 855 -7.00 0.24 27.95
C THR A 855 -5.66 -0.36 27.52
N ARG A 856 -4.68 -0.34 28.43
CA ARG A 856 -3.53 -1.23 28.40
C ARG A 856 -4.09 -2.64 28.16
N LYS A 857 -3.55 -3.39 27.19
CA LYS A 857 -3.67 -4.85 27.23
C LYS A 857 -3.24 -5.27 28.63
N VAL A 858 -4.13 -5.96 29.34
CA VAL A 858 -3.96 -6.14 30.78
C VAL A 858 -2.78 -7.07 31.01
N TRP A 859 -1.72 -6.53 31.62
CA TRP A 859 -0.43 -7.17 31.82
C TRP A 859 -0.09 -7.13 33.32
N ALA A 860 0.86 -7.96 33.74
CA ALA A 860 0.99 -8.43 35.12
C ALA A 860 1.51 -7.41 36.18
N ASP A 861 1.29 -6.12 35.97
CA ASP A 861 1.57 -5.05 36.95
C ASP A 861 0.41 -4.84 37.96
N GLY A 862 -0.71 -5.58 37.82
CA GLY A 862 -1.85 -5.63 38.74
C GLY A 862 -2.64 -6.94 38.55
N PRO A 863 -3.72 -7.22 39.31
CA PRO A 863 -4.36 -6.34 40.29
C PRO A 863 -3.53 -6.15 41.57
N TYR A 864 -2.65 -7.09 41.91
CA TYR A 864 -1.78 -6.96 43.07
C TYR A 864 -0.62 -6.04 42.74
N GLN A 865 -0.58 -4.87 43.40
CA GLN A 865 0.35 -3.80 43.06
C GLN A 865 1.80 -4.17 43.38
N LEU A 866 2.65 -3.98 42.37
CA LEU A 866 4.09 -4.15 42.45
C LEU A 866 4.73 -3.21 43.48
N ILE A 867 5.81 -3.67 44.11
CA ILE A 867 6.58 -2.89 45.07
C ILE A 867 7.50 -1.93 44.30
N THR A 868 7.39 -0.64 44.57
CA THR A 868 8.28 0.40 44.00
C THR A 868 9.64 0.37 44.70
N ALA A 869 10.72 0.42 43.94
CA ALA A 869 12.07 0.43 44.48
C ALA A 869 12.55 1.85 44.87
N GLU A 870 11.66 2.83 45.06
CA GLU A 870 12.04 4.18 45.50
C GLU A 870 12.80 4.19 46.83
N LYS A 871 12.47 3.27 47.74
CA LYS A 871 13.15 3.09 49.04
C LYS A 871 14.50 2.36 48.93
N SER A 872 14.59 1.36 48.05
CA SER A 872 15.71 0.40 47.96
C SER A 872 16.72 0.69 46.84
N ARG A 873 16.39 1.56 45.89
CA ARG A 873 17.23 1.97 44.75
C ARG A 873 18.66 2.42 45.17
N PRO A 874 19.70 2.05 44.39
CA PRO A 874 21.06 2.60 44.54
C PRO A 874 21.10 4.11 44.30
N GLU A 875 22.00 4.83 44.98
CA GLU A 875 22.14 6.27 44.84
C GLU A 875 22.63 6.67 43.43
N PRO A 876 22.42 7.93 42.97
CA PRO A 876 22.75 8.36 41.60
C PRO A 876 24.24 8.27 41.22
N ASP A 877 25.15 8.13 42.19
CA ASP A 877 26.58 7.93 42.00
C ASP A 877 27.00 6.44 41.95
N GLY A 878 26.05 5.52 42.15
CA GLY A 878 26.27 4.07 42.22
C GLY A 878 26.66 3.56 43.60
N THR A 879 26.63 4.40 44.64
CA THR A 879 26.80 3.95 46.03
C THR A 879 25.51 3.38 46.60
N GLN A 880 25.63 2.44 47.53
CA GLN A 880 24.52 1.86 48.28
C GLN A 880 25.06 1.26 49.58
N SER A 881 24.36 1.50 50.69
CA SER A 881 24.49 0.69 51.90
C SER A 881 24.17 -0.78 51.60
N ALA A 882 24.78 -1.70 52.33
CA ALA A 882 24.46 -3.12 52.26
C ALA A 882 22.98 -3.41 52.58
N ALA A 883 22.37 -2.70 53.53
CA ALA A 883 20.94 -2.80 53.83
C ALA A 883 20.06 -2.49 52.61
N LYS A 884 20.26 -1.33 51.96
CA LYS A 884 19.61 -1.00 50.68
C LYS A 884 19.87 -2.05 49.60
N PHE A 885 21.08 -2.62 49.50
CA PHE A 885 21.36 -3.65 48.49
C PHE A 885 20.56 -4.94 48.71
N MET A 886 20.47 -5.43 49.95
CA MET A 886 19.65 -6.61 50.28
C MET A 886 18.17 -6.33 49.98
N ALA A 887 17.66 -5.19 50.45
CA ALA A 887 16.30 -4.73 50.16
C ALA A 887 16.06 -4.57 48.65
N ALA A 888 17.05 -4.17 47.86
CA ALA A 888 16.95 -4.01 46.41
C ALA A 888 16.85 -5.35 45.68
N GLU A 889 17.70 -6.33 46.00
CA GLU A 889 17.58 -7.67 45.40
C GLU A 889 16.25 -8.34 45.80
N MET A 890 15.83 -8.18 47.05
CA MET A 890 14.55 -8.71 47.54
C MET A 890 13.33 -8.06 46.87
N THR A 891 13.38 -6.74 46.65
CA THR A 891 12.35 -6.01 45.86
C THR A 891 12.17 -6.63 44.47
N ILE A 892 13.21 -7.22 43.86
CA ILE A 892 13.10 -7.90 42.55
C ILE A 892 12.41 -9.25 42.70
N VAL A 893 12.78 -10.05 43.70
CA VAL A 893 12.19 -11.38 43.96
C VAL A 893 10.69 -11.25 44.26
N HIS A 894 10.32 -10.31 45.13
CA HIS A 894 8.91 -10.04 45.46
C HIS A 894 8.11 -9.57 44.24
N ASN A 895 8.72 -8.75 43.38
CA ASN A 895 8.09 -8.35 42.11
C ASN A 895 8.03 -9.46 41.06
N CYS A 896 8.83 -10.53 41.16
CA CYS A 896 8.62 -11.76 40.39
C CYS A 896 7.41 -12.54 40.93
N ILE A 897 7.30 -12.70 42.26
CA ILE A 897 6.14 -13.35 42.92
C ILE A 897 4.83 -12.65 42.52
N LEU A 898 4.78 -11.32 42.63
CA LEU A 898 3.61 -10.51 42.28
C LEU A 898 3.27 -10.58 40.77
N ARG A 899 4.27 -10.55 39.88
CA ARG A 899 4.06 -10.77 38.44
C ARG A 899 3.53 -12.18 38.12
N GLY A 900 3.94 -13.19 38.88
CA GLY A 900 3.41 -14.55 38.77
C GLY A 900 1.91 -14.61 39.06
N VAL A 901 1.47 -14.13 40.23
CA VAL A 901 0.04 -14.15 40.57
C VAL A 901 -0.79 -13.29 39.63
N ASN A 902 -0.29 -12.14 39.22
CA ASN A 902 -1.00 -11.25 38.31
C ASN A 902 -1.22 -11.91 36.93
N ALA A 903 -0.22 -12.65 36.41
CA ALA A 903 -0.36 -13.45 35.20
C ALA A 903 -1.37 -14.60 35.35
N ILE A 904 -1.35 -15.31 36.49
CA ILE A 904 -2.32 -16.36 36.84
C ILE A 904 -3.73 -15.76 36.91
N TYR A 905 -3.90 -14.68 37.67
CA TYR A 905 -5.19 -14.06 37.97
C TYR A 905 -5.91 -13.58 36.71
N HIS A 906 -5.21 -12.92 35.78
CA HIS A 906 -5.82 -12.49 34.53
C HIS A 906 -6.26 -13.65 33.64
N GLN A 907 -5.48 -14.74 33.59
CA GLN A 907 -5.72 -15.86 32.67
C GLN A 907 -6.72 -16.91 33.21
N ALA A 908 -6.82 -17.09 34.52
CA ALA A 908 -7.55 -18.19 35.17
C ALA A 908 -8.92 -18.54 34.55
N VAL A 909 -9.80 -17.54 34.39
CA VAL A 909 -11.16 -17.73 33.84
C VAL A 909 -11.12 -18.08 32.35
N ASN A 910 -10.34 -17.35 31.55
CA ASN A 910 -10.22 -17.62 30.11
C ASN A 910 -9.61 -19.01 29.81
N VAL A 911 -8.67 -19.49 30.62
CA VAL A 911 -8.11 -20.86 30.47
C VAL A 911 -9.13 -21.92 30.85
N ALA A 912 -9.91 -21.71 31.91
CA ALA A 912 -11.02 -22.59 32.29
C ALA A 912 -12.12 -22.65 31.21
N ASP A 913 -12.49 -21.50 30.64
CA ASP A 913 -13.59 -21.41 29.66
C ASP A 913 -13.19 -21.83 28.24
N LYS A 914 -11.95 -21.52 27.79
CA LYS A 914 -11.54 -21.56 26.38
C LYS A 914 -10.28 -22.39 26.12
N GLY A 915 -9.58 -22.82 27.17
CA GLY A 915 -8.40 -23.68 27.04
C GLY A 915 -8.77 -25.12 26.67
N THR A 916 -7.92 -25.75 25.86
CA THR A 916 -7.92 -27.22 25.67
C THR A 916 -7.60 -27.94 26.98
N LYS A 917 -7.77 -29.27 27.03
CA LYS A 917 -7.38 -30.07 28.20
C LYS A 917 -5.90 -29.88 28.55
N GLU A 918 -5.04 -29.82 27.53
CA GLU A 918 -3.60 -29.59 27.68
C GLU A 918 -3.32 -28.17 28.23
N ASP A 919 -4.00 -27.13 27.73
CA ASP A 919 -3.87 -25.77 28.27
C ASP A 919 -4.25 -25.69 29.76
N LYS A 920 -5.32 -26.39 30.17
CA LYS A 920 -5.77 -26.42 31.56
C LYS A 920 -4.76 -27.12 32.48
N LEU A 921 -4.16 -28.22 32.03
CA LEU A 921 -3.14 -28.96 32.77
C LEU A 921 -1.82 -28.17 32.86
N ASP A 922 -1.31 -27.64 31.74
CA ASP A 922 -0.09 -26.80 31.72
C ASP A 922 -0.23 -25.57 32.61
N PHE A 923 -1.40 -24.92 32.59
CA PHE A 923 -1.68 -23.77 33.45
C PHE A 923 -1.77 -24.14 34.93
N ALA A 924 -2.35 -25.30 35.26
CA ALA A 924 -2.36 -25.83 36.63
C ALA A 924 -0.93 -26.16 37.11
N HIS A 925 -0.07 -26.68 36.23
CA HIS A 925 1.35 -26.91 36.52
C HIS A 925 2.14 -25.60 36.70
N PHE A 926 1.97 -24.61 35.82
CA PHE A 926 2.56 -23.28 35.95
C PHE A 926 2.14 -22.61 37.27
N THR A 927 0.85 -22.66 37.60
CA THR A 927 0.30 -22.10 38.84
C THR A 927 0.85 -22.81 40.08
N ALA A 928 0.98 -24.14 40.04
CA ALA A 928 1.57 -24.91 41.15
C ALA A 928 3.06 -24.61 41.34
N GLN A 929 3.82 -24.42 40.25
CA GLN A 929 5.24 -24.08 40.34
C GLN A 929 5.48 -22.68 40.95
N TRP A 930 4.55 -21.73 40.72
CA TRP A 930 4.52 -20.45 41.41
C TRP A 930 4.19 -20.59 42.92
N GLY A 931 3.27 -21.50 43.28
CA GLY A 931 2.96 -21.82 44.67
C GLY A 931 4.12 -22.48 45.42
N ASP A 932 4.82 -23.43 44.79
CA ASP A 932 6.02 -24.07 45.34
C ASP A 932 7.18 -23.05 45.47
N MET A 933 7.33 -22.09 44.53
CA MET A 933 8.32 -21.00 44.63
C MET A 933 8.10 -20.11 45.87
N ILE A 934 6.85 -19.77 46.21
CA ILE A 934 6.53 -19.04 47.45
C ILE A 934 6.92 -19.85 48.68
N HIS A 935 6.67 -21.16 48.67
CA HIS A 935 6.95 -22.01 49.82
C HIS A 935 8.45 -22.18 50.08
N GLU A 936 9.26 -22.34 49.03
CA GLU A 936 10.73 -22.44 49.18
C GLU A 936 11.39 -21.09 49.52
N HIS A 937 10.85 -19.97 49.05
CA HIS A 937 11.31 -18.60 49.37
C HIS A 937 11.24 -18.31 50.88
N HIS A 938 10.02 -18.27 51.44
CA HIS A 938 9.81 -17.98 52.86
C HIS A 938 10.34 -19.10 53.79
N GLY A 939 10.35 -20.36 53.31
CA GLY A 939 10.95 -21.48 54.04
C GLY A 939 12.48 -21.38 54.19
N LEU A 940 13.17 -20.81 53.19
CA LEU A 940 14.59 -20.50 53.28
C LEU A 940 14.85 -19.34 54.26
N GLU A 941 13.98 -18.33 54.25
CA GLU A 941 14.07 -17.17 55.14
C GLU A 941 14.01 -17.58 56.61
N GLU A 942 12.96 -18.29 57.01
CA GLU A 942 12.79 -18.79 58.39
C GLU A 942 13.92 -19.73 58.82
N SER A 943 14.36 -20.63 57.94
CA SER A 943 15.33 -21.67 58.30
C SER A 943 16.78 -21.18 58.29
N THR A 944 17.09 -20.16 57.49
CA THR A 944 18.48 -19.84 57.10
C THR A 944 18.80 -18.36 57.16
N ILE A 945 17.96 -17.47 56.63
CA ILE A 945 18.30 -16.04 56.48
C ILE A 945 17.99 -15.28 57.78
N PHE A 946 16.75 -15.37 58.27
CA PHE A 946 16.32 -14.68 59.49
C PHE A 946 17.13 -15.08 60.73
N PRO A 947 17.43 -16.37 61.01
CA PRO A 947 18.27 -16.75 62.15
C PRO A 947 19.70 -16.21 62.07
N GLN A 948 20.25 -16.06 60.87
CA GLN A 948 21.57 -15.46 60.67
C GLN A 948 21.55 -13.94 60.86
N ILE A 949 20.48 -13.25 60.43
CA ILE A 949 20.29 -11.82 60.70
C ILE A 949 20.21 -11.56 62.22
N GLU A 950 19.47 -12.38 62.96
CA GLU A 950 19.41 -12.27 64.43
C GLU A 950 20.76 -12.59 65.10
N GLN A 951 21.48 -13.60 64.60
CA GLN A 951 22.83 -13.94 65.08
C GLN A 951 23.86 -12.82 64.81
N MET A 952 23.77 -12.13 63.66
CA MET A 952 24.69 -11.05 63.27
C MET A 952 24.33 -9.70 63.90
N THR A 953 23.05 -9.36 64.04
CA THR A 953 22.65 -8.15 64.79
C THR A 953 22.84 -8.30 66.29
N GLY A 954 22.79 -9.54 66.81
CA GLY A 954 22.79 -9.83 68.24
C GLY A 954 21.45 -9.53 68.94
N VAL A 955 20.36 -9.41 68.17
CA VAL A 955 19.02 -9.04 68.64
C VAL A 955 18.06 -10.20 68.41
N PRO A 956 17.75 -11.02 69.43
CA PRO A 956 16.79 -12.12 69.32
C PRO A 956 15.38 -11.61 69.06
N GLY A 957 14.67 -12.23 68.11
CA GLY A 957 13.32 -11.89 67.71
C GLY A 957 13.20 -10.66 66.79
N LEU A 958 14.30 -10.18 66.19
CA LEU A 958 14.28 -9.06 65.24
C LEU A 958 13.40 -9.35 64.01
N MET A 959 13.43 -10.58 63.49
CA MET A 959 12.64 -10.99 62.32
C MET A 959 11.31 -11.67 62.72
N ALA A 960 11.01 -11.76 64.02
CA ALA A 960 9.83 -12.42 64.53
C ALA A 960 8.50 -11.68 64.22
N ALA A 961 8.54 -10.54 63.53
CA ALA A 961 7.37 -9.94 62.89
C ALA A 961 7.02 -10.68 61.59
N ASN A 962 7.99 -10.78 60.68
CA ASN A 962 7.88 -11.38 59.35
C ASN A 962 7.44 -12.85 59.45
N VAL A 963 8.04 -13.64 60.36
CA VAL A 963 7.62 -15.03 60.62
C VAL A 963 6.12 -15.15 60.99
N ARG A 964 5.59 -14.20 61.77
CA ARG A 964 4.15 -14.16 62.11
C ARG A 964 3.27 -13.69 60.97
N GLU A 965 3.82 -13.07 59.93
CA GLU A 965 3.10 -12.75 58.70
C GLU A 965 3.04 -13.97 57.76
N HIS A 966 4.10 -14.79 57.72
CA HIS A 966 4.13 -16.07 57.00
C HIS A 966 3.00 -17.00 57.48
N GLU A 967 2.87 -17.16 58.81
CA GLU A 967 1.81 -17.95 59.46
C GLU A 967 0.40 -17.58 58.98
N GLN A 968 0.16 -16.30 58.61
CA GLN A 968 -1.16 -15.80 58.24
C GLN A 968 -1.60 -16.19 56.82
N PHE A 969 -0.68 -16.31 55.85
CA PHE A 969 -1.03 -16.70 54.48
C PHE A 969 -0.84 -18.20 54.17
N HIS A 970 -0.07 -18.94 54.98
CA HIS A 970 0.22 -20.36 54.74
C HIS A 970 -1.01 -21.26 54.55
N SER A 971 -2.11 -21.00 55.27
CA SER A 971 -3.34 -21.78 55.15
C SER A 971 -4.03 -21.61 53.78
N GLY A 972 -4.06 -20.38 53.24
CA GLY A 972 -4.61 -20.10 51.92
C GLY A 972 -3.75 -20.64 50.79
N LEU A 973 -2.43 -20.50 50.89
CA LEU A 973 -1.48 -21.10 49.94
C LEU A 973 -1.58 -22.64 49.93
N SER A 974 -1.81 -23.26 51.09
CA SER A 974 -2.03 -24.70 51.19
C SER A 974 -3.33 -25.14 50.49
N ALA A 975 -4.43 -24.39 50.67
CA ALA A 975 -5.70 -24.67 50.01
C ALA A 975 -5.64 -24.49 48.47
N LEU A 976 -4.90 -23.48 48.00
CA LEU A 976 -4.59 -23.31 46.58
C LEU A 976 -3.83 -24.52 46.01
N ASN A 977 -2.77 -24.95 46.72
CA ASN A 977 -1.95 -26.09 46.31
C ASN A 977 -2.73 -27.41 46.33
N GLU A 978 -3.58 -27.65 47.33
CA GLU A 978 -4.45 -28.84 47.39
C GLU A 978 -5.47 -28.88 46.24
N TYR A 979 -6.02 -27.72 45.85
CA TYR A 979 -6.90 -27.64 44.69
C TYR A 979 -6.15 -27.96 43.39
N LEU A 980 -4.97 -27.36 43.17
CA LEU A 980 -4.15 -27.63 41.99
C LEU A 980 -3.68 -29.09 41.94
N ASP A 981 -3.39 -29.72 43.07
CA ASP A 981 -3.06 -31.15 43.15
C ASP A 981 -4.25 -32.05 42.74
N LYS A 982 -5.51 -31.63 42.96
CA LYS A 982 -6.69 -32.34 42.44
C LYS A 982 -6.86 -32.15 40.94
N VAL A 983 -6.63 -30.94 40.42
CA VAL A 983 -6.69 -30.64 38.97
C VAL A 983 -5.62 -31.42 38.20
N LYS A 984 -4.37 -31.42 38.65
CA LYS A 984 -3.27 -32.19 38.04
C LYS A 984 -3.44 -33.72 38.13
N ARG A 985 -4.33 -34.21 38.99
CA ARG A 985 -4.70 -35.63 39.12
C ARG A 985 -6.00 -35.97 38.38
N GLU A 986 -6.57 -35.03 37.62
CA GLU A 986 -7.88 -35.13 36.95
C GLU A 986 -9.06 -35.50 37.87
N VAL A 987 -8.94 -35.19 39.17
CA VAL A 987 -9.98 -35.45 40.20
C VAL A 987 -11.04 -34.33 40.23
N GLU A 988 -10.67 -33.13 39.79
CA GLU A 988 -11.55 -31.97 39.69
C GLU A 988 -11.14 -31.14 38.46
N GLU A 989 -12.08 -30.54 37.73
CA GLU A 989 -11.73 -29.67 36.59
C GLU A 989 -11.19 -28.30 37.03
N LEU A 990 -10.49 -27.63 36.11
CA LEU A 990 -10.03 -26.26 36.32
C LEU A 990 -11.20 -25.26 36.21
N ASP A 991 -11.57 -24.68 37.35
CA ASP A 991 -12.51 -23.58 37.52
C ASP A 991 -11.72 -22.30 37.84
N GLY A 992 -11.72 -21.36 36.89
CA GLY A 992 -10.98 -20.11 37.01
C GLY A 992 -11.55 -19.12 38.01
N VAL A 993 -12.84 -19.24 38.37
CA VAL A 993 -13.48 -18.41 39.40
C VAL A 993 -13.12 -18.94 40.79
N LYS A 994 -13.19 -20.27 40.99
CA LYS A 994 -12.68 -20.93 42.20
C LYS A 994 -11.19 -20.64 42.41
N LEU A 995 -10.39 -20.70 41.36
CA LEU A 995 -8.96 -20.38 41.43
C LEU A 995 -8.71 -18.92 41.86
N ARG A 996 -9.44 -17.94 41.30
CA ARG A 996 -9.36 -16.53 41.74
C ARG A 996 -9.76 -16.38 43.21
N ASN A 997 -10.87 -16.97 43.63
CA ASN A 997 -11.34 -16.90 45.02
C ASN A 997 -10.33 -17.48 46.02
N LEU A 998 -9.60 -18.54 45.65
CA LEU A 998 -8.52 -19.12 46.47
C LEU A 998 -7.30 -18.19 46.57
N VAL A 999 -6.96 -17.49 45.50
CA VAL A 999 -5.88 -16.48 45.46
C VAL A 999 -6.24 -15.24 46.27
N ASP A 1000 -7.45 -14.71 46.08
CA ASP A 1000 -7.96 -13.50 46.75
C ASP A 1000 -8.09 -13.68 48.28
N ALA A 1001 -8.19 -14.93 48.76
CA ALA A 1001 -8.28 -15.26 50.18
C ALA A 1001 -6.97 -15.05 50.98
N PHE A 1002 -5.79 -15.00 50.33
CA PHE A 1002 -4.50 -14.82 51.03
C PHE A 1002 -3.57 -13.76 50.42
N MET A 1003 -3.75 -13.40 49.14
CA MET A 1003 -2.87 -12.45 48.47
C MET A 1003 -2.78 -11.05 49.10
N PRO A 1004 -3.83 -10.46 49.71
CA PRO A 1004 -3.67 -9.19 50.41
C PRO A 1004 -2.64 -9.26 51.54
N VAL A 1005 -2.70 -10.33 52.36
CA VAL A 1005 -1.77 -10.57 53.47
C VAL A 1005 -0.36 -10.83 52.94
N LEU A 1006 -0.23 -11.66 51.89
CA LEU A 1006 1.07 -11.93 51.27
C LEU A 1006 1.67 -10.66 50.63
N ARG A 1007 0.88 -9.80 49.97
CA ARG A 1007 1.39 -8.52 49.43
C ARG A 1007 1.93 -7.68 50.60
N ASP A 1008 1.13 -7.42 51.63
CA ASP A 1008 1.54 -6.52 52.71
C ASP A 1008 2.80 -7.03 53.44
N HIS A 1009 2.90 -8.34 53.66
CA HIS A 1009 4.14 -8.97 54.13
C HIS A 1009 5.35 -8.67 53.22
N LEU A 1010 5.23 -8.90 51.91
CA LEU A 1010 6.31 -8.68 50.94
C LEU A 1010 6.79 -7.22 50.88
N ASP A 1011 5.99 -6.23 51.30
CA ASP A 1011 6.38 -4.80 51.39
C ASP A 1011 6.97 -4.46 52.78
N ASN A 1012 6.40 -5.04 53.85
CA ASN A 1012 6.88 -4.91 55.23
C ASN A 1012 8.31 -5.48 55.40
N GLU A 1013 8.64 -6.56 54.71
CA GLU A 1013 9.97 -7.18 54.77
C GLU A 1013 11.04 -6.27 54.11
N ILE A 1014 10.71 -5.51 53.05
CA ILE A 1014 11.62 -4.51 52.47
C ILE A 1014 11.95 -3.39 53.47
N ASP A 1015 10.95 -2.88 54.20
CA ASP A 1015 11.19 -1.89 55.27
C ASP A 1015 11.98 -2.49 56.45
N THR A 1016 11.79 -3.77 56.74
CA THR A 1016 12.55 -4.49 57.77
C THR A 1016 14.04 -4.63 57.37
N LEU A 1017 14.32 -5.03 56.12
CA LEU A 1017 15.68 -5.13 55.57
C LEU A 1017 16.39 -3.78 55.48
N LEU A 1018 15.66 -2.69 55.18
CA LEU A 1018 16.19 -1.33 55.23
C LEU A 1018 16.57 -0.91 56.67
N GLY A 1019 15.82 -1.36 57.67
CA GLY A 1019 16.13 -1.15 59.10
C GLY A 1019 17.47 -1.75 59.56
N LEU A 1020 18.06 -2.68 58.81
CA LEU A 1020 19.38 -3.24 59.12
C LEU A 1020 20.53 -2.22 58.98
N ALA A 1021 20.28 -1.03 58.40
CA ALA A 1021 21.25 0.06 58.33
C ALA A 1021 21.79 0.48 59.71
N ASP A 1022 20.98 0.40 60.77
CA ASP A 1022 21.37 0.69 62.17
C ASP A 1022 22.45 -0.29 62.72
N TYR A 1023 22.79 -1.33 61.96
CA TYR A 1023 23.78 -2.36 62.29
C TYR A 1023 24.93 -2.43 61.27
N GLU A 1024 25.01 -1.50 60.31
CA GLU A 1024 25.96 -1.57 59.19
C GLU A 1024 27.44 -1.48 59.62
N ASP A 1025 27.78 -0.62 60.59
CA ASP A 1025 29.15 -0.44 61.13
C ASP A 1025 29.78 -1.71 61.76
N LYS A 1026 28.99 -2.76 62.00
CA LYS A 1026 29.41 -3.94 62.78
C LYS A 1026 29.83 -5.13 61.91
N HIS A 1027 29.25 -5.29 60.71
CA HIS A 1027 29.41 -6.49 59.89
C HIS A 1027 29.42 -6.17 58.38
N ASP A 1028 30.17 -6.95 57.61
CA ASP A 1028 30.20 -6.88 56.14
C ASP A 1028 28.95 -7.60 55.55
N TRP A 1029 27.79 -6.99 55.77
CA TRP A 1029 26.47 -7.47 55.35
C TRP A 1029 26.42 -7.74 53.85
N LYS A 1030 27.05 -6.88 53.03
CA LYS A 1030 27.09 -7.04 51.58
C LYS A 1030 27.78 -8.34 51.19
N LYS A 1031 28.97 -8.59 51.73
CA LYS A 1031 29.73 -9.82 51.44
C LYS A 1031 29.07 -11.06 52.04
N TRP A 1032 28.39 -10.95 53.18
CA TRP A 1032 27.57 -12.04 53.72
C TRP A 1032 26.45 -12.41 52.73
N PHE A 1033 25.67 -11.44 52.27
CA PHE A 1033 24.58 -11.66 51.32
C PHE A 1033 25.08 -12.15 49.95
N GLU A 1034 26.14 -11.56 49.40
CA GLU A 1034 26.79 -12.04 48.17
C GLU A 1034 27.26 -13.50 48.29
N ASN A 1035 27.68 -13.96 49.47
CA ASN A 1035 28.03 -15.36 49.73
C ASN A 1035 26.79 -16.26 49.83
N ILE A 1036 25.68 -15.81 50.43
CA ILE A 1036 24.41 -16.56 50.45
C ILE A 1036 23.85 -16.70 49.03
N SER A 1037 23.71 -15.60 48.28
CA SER A 1037 23.26 -15.61 46.88
C SER A 1037 24.17 -16.47 46.00
N SER A 1038 25.50 -16.38 46.17
CA SER A 1038 26.44 -17.28 45.48
C SER A 1038 26.34 -18.74 45.93
N GLY A 1039 25.92 -19.01 47.16
CA GLY A 1039 25.67 -20.33 47.72
C GLY A 1039 24.40 -20.96 47.12
N MET A 1040 23.29 -20.22 47.11
CA MET A 1040 22.04 -20.60 46.45
C MET A 1040 22.26 -20.92 44.97
N ILE A 1041 22.92 -20.01 44.23
CA ILE A 1041 23.21 -20.21 42.80
C ILE A 1041 24.06 -21.48 42.58
N LYS A 1042 25.02 -21.79 43.45
CA LYS A 1042 25.78 -23.05 43.38
C LYS A 1042 24.92 -24.27 43.69
N ALA A 1043 24.07 -24.21 44.71
CA ALA A 1043 23.16 -25.30 45.06
C ALA A 1043 22.18 -25.63 43.93
N ILE A 1044 21.66 -24.60 43.23
CA ILE A 1044 20.80 -24.73 42.04
C ILE A 1044 21.53 -25.44 40.87
N PHE A 1045 22.87 -25.35 40.80
CA PHE A 1045 23.68 -26.03 39.78
C PHE A 1045 24.37 -27.32 40.27
N SER A 1046 24.14 -27.77 41.50
CA SER A 1046 24.69 -29.02 42.03
C SER A 1046 23.57 -30.03 42.30
N ASP A 1047 23.59 -31.13 41.55
CA ASP A 1047 22.54 -32.16 41.49
C ASP A 1047 22.50 -33.10 42.72
N SER A 1048 22.64 -32.54 43.93
CA SER A 1048 22.65 -33.31 45.17
C SER A 1048 22.21 -32.51 46.40
N THR A 1049 20.98 -32.77 46.85
CA THR A 1049 20.53 -32.70 48.26
C THR A 1049 20.93 -31.47 49.09
N LEU A 1050 20.08 -30.44 49.07
CA LEU A 1050 20.01 -29.46 50.18
C LEU A 1050 18.56 -29.05 50.49
N ARG A 1051 17.70 -30.05 50.79
CA ARG A 1051 16.47 -29.79 51.54
C ARG A 1051 16.87 -29.24 52.90
N VAL A 1052 16.52 -28.00 53.21
CA VAL A 1052 16.59 -27.50 54.58
C VAL A 1052 15.38 -28.07 55.34
N ASN A 1053 15.63 -28.73 56.48
CA ASN A 1053 14.57 -29.37 57.27
C ASN A 1053 13.73 -28.32 58.03
N CYS A 1054 12.80 -27.67 57.34
CA CYS A 1054 11.77 -26.84 57.96
C CYS A 1054 10.79 -27.73 58.77
N PRO A 1055 10.48 -27.43 60.05
CA PRO A 1055 9.74 -28.33 60.95
C PRO A 1055 8.21 -28.31 60.77
N LEU A 1056 7.72 -28.08 59.55
CA LEU A 1056 6.30 -28.17 59.20
C LEU A 1056 5.92 -29.62 58.81
N PRO A 1057 4.66 -30.05 59.02
CA PRO A 1057 4.27 -31.44 58.81
C PRO A 1057 4.36 -31.85 57.33
N PRO A 1058 4.89 -33.05 57.01
CA PRO A 1058 5.03 -33.49 55.62
C PRO A 1058 3.67 -33.70 54.94
N ARG A 1059 3.56 -33.26 53.68
CA ARG A 1059 2.46 -33.63 52.77
C ARG A 1059 2.30 -35.16 52.75
N MET A 1060 1.07 -35.66 52.94
CA MET A 1060 0.76 -37.10 52.89
C MET A 1060 0.76 -37.64 51.45
N ASP A 1061 1.93 -37.70 50.81
CA ASP A 1061 2.20 -38.49 49.60
C ASP A 1061 3.72 -38.64 49.38
N GLU A 1062 4.43 -39.22 50.35
CA GLU A 1062 5.84 -39.61 50.16
C GLU A 1062 5.97 -40.84 49.24
N ARG A 1063 5.95 -40.58 47.94
CA ARG A 1063 6.71 -41.38 46.96
C ARG A 1063 7.88 -40.53 46.47
N ALA A 1064 9.09 -41.04 46.61
CA ALA A 1064 10.29 -40.36 46.18
C ALA A 1064 10.42 -40.44 44.65
N ASP A 1065 10.00 -39.39 43.96
CA ASP A 1065 10.53 -39.09 42.62
C ASP A 1065 11.95 -38.53 42.79
N GLU A 1066 12.96 -39.36 42.56
CA GLU A 1066 14.38 -39.03 42.73
C GLU A 1066 14.91 -38.03 41.66
N ASN A 1067 14.01 -37.42 40.87
CA ASN A 1067 14.32 -36.74 39.60
C ASN A 1067 13.61 -35.38 39.45
N LYS A 1068 13.25 -34.71 40.57
CA LYS A 1068 12.68 -33.34 40.56
C LYS A 1068 13.77 -32.32 40.19
N GLN A 1069 13.86 -31.99 38.90
CA GLN A 1069 14.71 -30.90 38.39
C GLN A 1069 14.27 -29.53 38.95
N ASN A 1070 15.23 -28.63 39.22
CA ASN A 1070 14.98 -27.37 39.92
C ASN A 1070 14.41 -26.27 39.00
N ASP A 1071 13.07 -26.23 38.88
CA ASP A 1071 12.34 -25.32 37.99
C ASP A 1071 12.16 -23.88 38.53
N ILE A 1072 12.56 -23.59 39.78
CA ILE A 1072 12.40 -22.25 40.38
C ILE A 1072 13.30 -21.21 39.69
N PHE A 1073 14.50 -21.60 39.26
CA PHE A 1073 15.42 -20.70 38.57
C PHE A 1073 14.94 -20.34 37.15
N PRO A 1074 14.48 -21.30 36.31
CA PRO A 1074 13.72 -21.01 35.09
C PRO A 1074 12.51 -20.10 35.31
N LEU A 1075 11.68 -20.38 36.31
CA LEU A 1075 10.49 -19.58 36.62
C LEU A 1075 10.87 -18.12 36.94
N THR A 1076 11.87 -17.91 37.79
CA THR A 1076 12.37 -16.56 38.14
C THR A 1076 12.77 -15.74 36.91
N LEU A 1077 13.40 -16.37 35.90
CA LEU A 1077 13.82 -15.70 34.67
C LEU A 1077 12.66 -15.25 33.76
N VAL A 1078 11.50 -15.93 33.80
CA VAL A 1078 10.29 -15.61 33.00
C VAL A 1078 9.25 -14.79 33.78
N LEU A 1079 9.41 -14.62 35.09
CA LEU A 1079 8.65 -13.66 35.91
C LEU A 1079 9.33 -12.28 36.01
N HIS A 1080 10.66 -12.22 35.91
CA HIS A 1080 11.44 -10.97 35.95
C HIS A 1080 11.22 -10.11 34.69
N ASP A 1081 11.04 -8.79 34.87
CA ASP A 1081 11.01 -7.78 33.80
C ASP A 1081 12.25 -6.87 33.85
N LYS A 1082 13.07 -6.91 32.80
CA LYS A 1082 14.25 -6.03 32.65
C LYS A 1082 13.94 -4.58 32.29
N LYS A 1083 12.68 -4.22 31.98
CA LYS A 1083 12.23 -2.84 31.71
C LYS A 1083 11.70 -2.12 32.95
N PHE A 1084 11.41 -2.84 34.03
CA PHE A 1084 10.83 -2.30 35.26
C PHE A 1084 11.67 -1.14 35.81
N GLU A 1085 11.00 -0.06 36.21
CA GLU A 1085 11.60 1.22 36.59
C GLU A 1085 12.70 1.75 35.64
N GLN A 1086 12.50 1.66 34.32
CA GLN A 1086 13.49 2.07 33.30
C GLN A 1086 14.74 1.17 33.25
N GLY A 1087 14.68 -0.02 33.86
CA GLY A 1087 15.73 -1.04 33.81
C GLY A 1087 16.87 -0.85 34.81
N VAL A 1088 16.58 -0.33 36.01
CA VAL A 1088 17.52 -0.31 37.14
C VAL A 1088 18.05 -1.74 37.39
N PHE A 1089 17.15 -2.71 37.44
CA PHE A 1089 17.42 -4.09 37.85
C PHE A 1089 17.73 -5.05 36.69
N LYS A 1090 18.01 -4.53 35.49
CA LYS A 1090 18.24 -5.30 34.24
C LYS A 1090 19.36 -6.35 34.30
N THR A 1091 20.22 -6.28 35.32
CA THR A 1091 21.39 -7.15 35.56
C THR A 1091 21.08 -8.34 36.47
N PHE A 1092 19.86 -8.45 37.00
CA PHE A 1092 19.44 -9.56 37.86
C PHE A 1092 19.04 -10.80 37.03
N PRO A 1093 19.31 -12.03 37.51
CA PRO A 1093 20.30 -12.35 38.55
C PRO A 1093 21.73 -12.07 38.05
N PRO A 1094 22.64 -11.58 38.94
CA PRO A 1094 23.97 -11.11 38.56
C PRO A 1094 24.93 -12.27 38.19
N MET A 1095 24.81 -12.76 36.96
CA MET A 1095 25.60 -13.86 36.42
C MET A 1095 26.38 -13.47 35.16
N PRO A 1096 27.52 -14.14 34.86
CA PRO A 1096 28.21 -13.99 33.58
C PRO A 1096 27.29 -14.28 32.38
N TRP A 1097 27.46 -13.54 31.28
CA TRP A 1097 26.61 -13.70 30.09
C TRP A 1097 26.65 -15.11 29.50
N VAL A 1098 27.78 -15.82 29.63
CA VAL A 1098 27.93 -17.22 29.21
C VAL A 1098 27.02 -18.15 30.03
N LEU A 1099 26.87 -17.90 31.33
CA LEU A 1099 25.98 -18.69 32.20
C LEU A 1099 24.51 -18.38 31.89
N HIS A 1100 24.17 -17.11 31.60
CA HIS A 1100 22.86 -16.75 31.05
C HIS A 1100 22.56 -17.46 29.71
N VAL A 1101 23.55 -17.74 28.86
CA VAL A 1101 23.35 -18.53 27.63
C VAL A 1101 23.25 -20.03 27.93
N ALA A 1102 24.07 -20.57 28.83
CA ALA A 1102 24.03 -21.98 29.21
C ALA A 1102 22.71 -22.37 29.88
N VAL A 1103 22.21 -21.57 30.84
CA VAL A 1103 20.91 -21.80 31.49
C VAL A 1103 19.78 -21.80 30.46
N ARG A 1104 19.78 -20.83 29.54
CA ARG A 1104 18.79 -20.75 28.45
C ARG A 1104 18.76 -22.02 27.61
N TRP A 1105 19.92 -22.57 27.27
CA TRP A 1105 20.01 -23.78 26.45
C TRP A 1105 19.64 -25.06 27.22
N LEU A 1106 19.98 -25.15 28.51
CA LEU A 1106 19.76 -26.34 29.34
C LEU A 1106 18.34 -26.44 29.93
N PHE A 1107 17.74 -25.33 30.39
CA PHE A 1107 16.56 -25.38 31.28
C PHE A 1107 15.28 -24.70 30.74
N MET A 1108 15.28 -24.16 29.50
CA MET A 1108 14.07 -23.51 28.93
C MET A 1108 13.36 -24.32 27.85
N ASN A 1109 14.01 -25.37 27.33
CA ASN A 1109 13.34 -26.38 26.51
C ASN A 1109 12.58 -27.38 27.39
N THR A 1110 13.01 -27.58 28.65
CA THR A 1110 12.22 -28.26 29.69
C THR A 1110 11.02 -27.40 30.08
N ARG A 1111 9.82 -27.98 30.03
CA ARG A 1111 8.55 -27.38 30.52
C ARG A 1111 8.19 -26.03 29.87
N LYS A 1112 8.65 -25.81 28.63
CA LYS A 1112 8.35 -24.65 27.78
C LYS A 1112 6.86 -24.31 27.73
N ASP A 1113 6.03 -25.34 27.72
CA ASP A 1113 4.58 -25.28 27.56
C ASP A 1113 3.87 -24.82 28.85
N TRP A 1114 4.57 -24.82 29.99
CA TRP A 1114 4.14 -24.14 31.21
C TRP A 1114 4.59 -22.67 31.19
N TRP A 1115 5.83 -22.41 30.74
CA TRP A 1115 6.42 -21.07 30.68
C TRP A 1115 5.71 -20.11 29.70
N ARG A 1116 4.84 -20.60 28.81
CA ARG A 1116 4.01 -19.76 27.93
C ARG A 1116 3.06 -18.82 28.67
N PHE A 1117 2.56 -19.23 29.85
CA PHE A 1117 1.63 -18.46 30.67
C PHE A 1117 2.27 -17.35 31.52
N ALA A 1118 3.60 -17.32 31.64
CA ALA A 1118 4.34 -16.28 32.36
C ALA A 1118 4.20 -14.89 31.68
N PRO A 1119 4.48 -13.76 32.38
CA PRO A 1119 4.35 -12.42 31.80
C PRO A 1119 5.57 -11.92 31.02
N CYS A 1120 6.72 -12.60 31.11
CA CYS A 1120 7.91 -12.29 30.32
C CYS A 1120 8.39 -13.49 29.48
N ASP A 1121 9.20 -13.19 28.47
CA ASP A 1121 9.88 -14.17 27.63
C ASP A 1121 11.20 -14.66 28.26
N PHE A 1122 11.88 -15.53 27.54
CA PHE A 1122 13.18 -16.11 27.88
C PHE A 1122 14.36 -15.12 27.92
N TYR A 1123 14.16 -13.88 27.49
CA TYR A 1123 15.10 -12.78 27.65
C TYR A 1123 14.82 -11.95 28.91
N SER A 1124 13.74 -12.25 29.63
CA SER A 1124 13.11 -11.45 30.68
C SER A 1124 12.57 -10.12 30.16
N MET A 1125 11.98 -10.17 28.96
CA MET A 1125 11.31 -9.05 28.30
C MET A 1125 9.79 -9.28 28.34
N PRO A 1126 8.96 -8.25 28.58
CA PRO A 1126 7.51 -8.35 28.60
C PRO A 1126 6.93 -8.98 27.33
N LYS A 1127 6.07 -9.99 27.49
CA LYS A 1127 5.28 -10.60 26.42
C LYS A 1127 3.79 -10.49 26.71
N GLU A 1128 2.97 -10.68 25.69
CA GLU A 1128 1.52 -10.75 25.87
C GLU A 1128 1.11 -12.08 26.53
N LEU A 1129 0.12 -12.03 27.41
CA LEU A 1129 -0.41 -13.22 28.09
C LEU A 1129 -1.42 -13.93 27.14
N PRO A 1130 -1.29 -15.24 26.87
CA PRO A 1130 -2.07 -15.91 25.83
C PRO A 1130 -3.60 -15.99 26.07
N PHE A 1131 -4.06 -15.86 27.32
CA PHE A 1131 -5.48 -16.00 27.68
C PHE A 1131 -6.03 -14.79 28.45
N VAL A 1132 -5.86 -13.55 27.96
CA VAL A 1132 -6.37 -12.33 28.59
C VAL A 1132 -7.31 -11.56 27.67
#